data_AF-A0A8X8ZV48-F1
#
_entry.id   AF-A0A8X8ZV48-F1
#
_cell.length_a   1.000
_cell.length_b   1.000
_cell.length_c   1.000
_cell.angle_alpha   90.00
_cell.angle_beta   90.00
_cell.angle_gamma   90.00
#
_symmetry.space_group_name_H-M   'P 1'
#
loop_
_entity.id
_entity.type
_entity.pdbx_description
1 polymer ?
#
loop_
_entity_poly.entity_id
_entity_poly.type
_entity_poly.pdbx_seq_one_letter_code
_entity_poly.pdbx_strand_id
1 'polypeptide(L)'
;MQLLRHETAVIRPIQPPFDHDHTLSLSHLDTDRNLLVTLRYLRIYPNSRHNQSDPFHVITAALSATLLPYYPLAGTLRRRPSDHRLELHCRAGDGLTVILAVAGGSLDAGDGDASFMDQLAPDPDPGSGPIRPRVLQITKFSCGGFVLGASVHHAICDGFGSTLFFSAVAEGAARGAGGVGVVDPVWDRSVLLGPWCPPRVEYPIREFLSLDRDFSPYAGSGKRVVKEYLNVEEEWLGRVKGIWYKQSGLKFTTFEALGALIWSSRIKVDKLPPNEKVTFAYSISIRNIVNPPLPAGYWGNSCVPMFVHLTAGEVVGQSVWKTAAAIKGSKQHATAKYVASYVDFQELHYDEGINGGGRVSGFTDWRHLGHSAVDFGWGGPTAVVPLSARLLGCVEPCFFLPGKEGMVKVLVHLEEGVVLGFREEMDKEHFQEYAKPSRLLPVKEVNSSLEKAFESLSSRKSESLYKLRLQTSNAYGSGISDVNSGILLCVIDENGSSILQRLPATSAGADDSLRFQRGSVDEFVFEGPRLGKIHAVWISLESSGQWRISGMNLRAISQFGEKNQEIKRYGFDLEDILLGEKGEASMMEFRPSSVAAFAGDESTLFDEDPSPATYPATSEEGMREYEYLKLSLLLYDAVLILAGSAVASVSMGEDAAGAFLIGGLLGFAYLLLVQRSVDELPSPVLIRREGEDSGGGIFGMLRGSVLVLVLVFALAVVMVKYAASGEFGVRLASRDIVFGMMGFLMCKVALVLAAFKPVTRGLSENE
;
A
#
# COMPACT_ATOMS: atom_id res chain seq x y z
N MET A 1 1.45 -1.13 39.68
CA MET A 1 0.01 -1.29 40.02
C MET A 1 -0.23 -2.73 40.40
N GLN A 2 -1.24 -3.03 41.22
CA GLN A 2 -1.53 -4.40 41.66
C GLN A 2 -3.05 -4.61 41.77
N LEU A 3 -3.50 -5.84 41.58
CA LEU A 3 -4.90 -6.22 41.80
C LEU A 3 -5.20 -6.25 43.31
N LEU A 4 -6.30 -5.62 43.71
CA LEU A 4 -6.71 -5.43 45.10
C LEU A 4 -7.79 -6.41 45.55
N ARG A 5 -8.61 -6.92 44.60
CA ARG A 5 -9.70 -7.85 44.86
C ARG A 5 -9.94 -8.71 43.62
N HIS A 6 -10.36 -9.95 43.84
CA HIS A 6 -10.86 -10.86 42.80
C HIS A 6 -12.11 -11.63 43.29
N GLU A 7 -13.11 -11.80 42.44
CA GLU A 7 -14.30 -12.60 42.69
C GLU A 7 -14.70 -13.31 41.38
N THR A 8 -15.15 -14.56 41.44
CA THR A 8 -15.51 -15.33 40.24
C THR A 8 -17.01 -15.61 40.22
N ALA A 9 -17.64 -15.31 39.09
CA ALA A 9 -19.04 -15.61 38.81
C ALA A 9 -19.16 -16.54 37.60
N VAL A 10 -20.20 -17.38 37.60
CA VAL A 10 -20.59 -18.21 36.46
C VAL A 10 -21.87 -17.63 35.87
N ILE A 11 -21.77 -17.06 34.68
CA ILE A 11 -22.89 -16.42 33.99
C ILE A 11 -23.55 -17.43 33.08
N ARG A 12 -24.82 -17.74 33.35
CA ARG A 12 -25.63 -18.68 32.57
C ARG A 12 -26.54 -17.91 31.61
N PRO A 13 -26.95 -18.54 30.50
CA PRO A 13 -28.06 -18.02 29.69
C PRO A 13 -29.31 -17.78 30.54
N ILE A 14 -30.14 -16.79 30.18
CA ILE A 14 -31.40 -16.48 30.88
C ILE A 14 -32.33 -17.71 31.01
N GLN A 15 -32.28 -18.60 30.02
CA GLN A 15 -32.99 -19.87 30.02
C GLN A 15 -32.09 -20.98 29.47
N PRO A 16 -32.28 -22.25 29.86
CA PRO A 16 -31.51 -23.35 29.32
C PRO A 16 -31.60 -23.42 27.77
N PRO A 17 -30.47 -23.43 27.05
CA PRO A 17 -30.47 -23.51 25.58
C PRO A 17 -30.91 -24.89 25.05
N PHE A 18 -30.80 -25.93 25.87
CA PHE A 18 -31.12 -27.32 25.57
C PHE A 18 -31.35 -28.07 26.90
N ASP A 19 -31.96 -29.25 26.83
CA ASP A 19 -32.37 -30.08 27.98
C ASP A 19 -31.48 -31.32 28.21
N HIS A 20 -30.59 -31.66 27.28
CA HIS A 20 -29.67 -32.79 27.37
C HIS A 20 -28.27 -32.43 26.88
N ASP A 21 -27.26 -33.07 27.47
CA ASP A 21 -25.87 -32.88 27.05
C ASP A 21 -25.67 -33.34 25.59
N HIS A 22 -24.90 -32.56 24.82
CA HIS A 22 -24.56 -32.90 23.44
C HIS A 22 -23.15 -32.44 23.08
N THR A 23 -22.66 -32.92 21.94
CA THR A 23 -21.33 -32.56 21.42
C THR A 23 -21.49 -31.86 20.09
N LEU A 24 -20.73 -30.78 19.90
CA LEU A 24 -20.67 -30.03 18.66
C LEU A 24 -19.32 -30.27 17.97
N SER A 25 -19.39 -30.62 16.68
CA SER A 25 -18.23 -30.75 15.82
C SER A 25 -17.64 -29.38 15.47
N LEU A 26 -16.32 -29.32 15.41
CA LEU A 26 -15.53 -28.18 14.92
C LEU A 26 -15.16 -28.40 13.44
N SER A 27 -14.75 -27.33 12.75
CA SER A 27 -14.21 -27.43 11.40
C SER A 27 -12.72 -27.84 11.41
N HIS A 28 -12.18 -28.15 10.23
CA HIS A 28 -10.75 -28.40 10.07
C HIS A 28 -9.92 -27.16 10.34
N LEU A 29 -10.43 -25.97 10.01
CA LEU A 29 -9.74 -24.73 10.37
C LEU A 29 -9.73 -24.52 11.89
N ASP A 30 -10.84 -24.83 12.57
CA ASP A 30 -10.92 -24.75 14.04
C ASP A 30 -9.97 -25.71 14.76
N THR A 31 -9.70 -26.88 14.17
CA THR A 31 -8.89 -27.94 14.78
C THR A 31 -7.42 -27.92 14.37
N ASP A 32 -7.01 -26.97 13.53
CA ASP A 32 -5.62 -26.74 13.12
C ASP A 32 -4.69 -26.68 14.33
N ARG A 33 -3.60 -27.46 14.28
CA ARG A 33 -2.62 -27.59 15.37
C ARG A 33 -2.00 -26.24 15.76
N ASN A 34 -1.86 -25.31 14.83
CA ASN A 34 -1.35 -23.97 15.11
C ASN A 34 -2.38 -23.10 15.86
N LEU A 35 -3.67 -23.42 15.80
CA LEU A 35 -4.75 -22.71 16.50
C LEU A 35 -5.11 -23.36 17.85
N LEU A 36 -4.39 -24.41 18.28
CA LEU A 36 -4.57 -25.02 19.60
C LEU A 36 -3.88 -24.21 20.71
N VAL A 37 -4.18 -22.91 20.75
CA VAL A 37 -3.63 -21.91 21.67
C VAL A 37 -4.76 -21.04 22.23
N THR A 38 -4.56 -20.52 23.43
CA THR A 38 -5.43 -19.48 23.99
C THR A 38 -4.88 -18.11 23.65
N LEU A 39 -5.69 -17.30 22.96
CA LEU A 39 -5.44 -15.89 22.77
C LEU A 39 -5.95 -15.10 23.96
N ARG A 40 -5.02 -14.39 24.61
CA ARG A 40 -5.28 -13.45 25.71
C ARG A 40 -5.15 -12.04 25.17
N TYR A 41 -6.11 -11.18 25.47
CA TYR A 41 -6.08 -9.78 25.05
C TYR A 41 -6.97 -8.91 25.93
N LEU A 42 -6.71 -7.59 25.89
CA LEU A 42 -7.41 -6.59 26.68
C LEU A 42 -8.18 -5.62 25.78
N ARG A 43 -9.37 -5.21 26.23
CA ARG A 43 -10.07 -4.01 25.74
C ARG A 43 -10.11 -2.98 26.86
N ILE A 44 -9.57 -1.79 26.61
CA ILE A 44 -9.45 -0.72 27.60
C ILE A 44 -10.57 0.30 27.39
N TYR A 45 -11.33 0.59 28.44
CA TYR A 45 -12.43 1.55 28.45
C TYR A 45 -12.11 2.69 29.44
N PRO A 46 -11.98 3.93 28.95
CA PRO A 46 -11.75 5.08 29.83
C PRO A 46 -12.99 5.36 30.68
N ASN A 47 -12.82 6.17 31.72
CA ASN A 47 -13.97 6.68 32.47
C ASN A 47 -14.86 7.54 31.54
N SER A 48 -16.17 7.30 31.59
CA SER A 48 -17.16 8.09 30.86
C SER A 48 -18.03 8.87 31.83
N ARG A 49 -18.17 10.19 31.60
CA ARG A 49 -19.09 11.03 32.39
C ARG A 49 -20.56 10.69 32.13
N HIS A 50 -20.86 10.01 31.03
CA HIS A 50 -22.22 9.71 30.58
C HIS A 50 -22.78 8.42 31.17
N ASN A 51 -21.95 7.54 31.72
CA ASN A 51 -22.38 6.28 32.30
C ASN A 51 -21.60 5.96 33.57
N GLN A 52 -22.31 5.96 34.70
CA GLN A 52 -21.76 5.67 36.04
C GLN A 52 -22.21 4.30 36.57
N SER A 53 -22.81 3.47 35.71
CA SER A 53 -23.25 2.12 36.10
C SER A 53 -22.05 1.24 36.47
N ASP A 54 -22.26 0.17 37.25
CA ASP A 54 -21.18 -0.80 37.49
C ASP A 54 -20.94 -1.63 36.21
N PRO A 55 -19.76 -1.54 35.55
CA PRO A 55 -19.49 -2.27 34.32
C PRO A 55 -19.58 -3.78 34.51
N PHE A 56 -19.30 -4.30 35.71
CA PHE A 56 -19.45 -5.72 36.00
C PHE A 56 -20.92 -6.15 35.89
N HIS A 57 -21.84 -5.42 36.51
CA HIS A 57 -23.27 -5.73 36.45
C HIS A 57 -23.83 -5.56 35.03
N VAL A 58 -23.46 -4.49 34.32
CA VAL A 58 -23.93 -4.25 32.95
C VAL A 58 -23.49 -5.38 32.01
N ILE A 59 -22.19 -5.71 32.01
CA ILE A 59 -21.65 -6.72 31.10
C ILE A 59 -22.16 -8.12 31.46
N THR A 60 -22.24 -8.47 32.75
CA THR A 60 -22.72 -9.81 33.17
C THR A 60 -24.21 -10.02 32.87
N ALA A 61 -25.05 -8.99 33.04
CA ALA A 61 -26.46 -9.05 32.65
C ALA A 61 -26.61 -9.22 31.13
N ALA A 62 -25.86 -8.43 30.35
CA ALA A 62 -25.86 -8.53 28.90
C ALA A 62 -25.33 -9.88 28.41
N LEU A 63 -24.28 -10.42 29.05
CA LEU A 63 -23.78 -11.76 28.78
C LEU A 63 -24.87 -12.81 28.99
N SER A 64 -25.59 -12.76 30.11
CA SER A 64 -26.69 -13.70 30.38
C SER A 64 -27.76 -13.65 29.30
N ALA A 65 -28.11 -12.45 28.80
CA ALA A 65 -29.07 -12.26 27.72
C ALA A 65 -28.59 -12.78 26.36
N THR A 66 -27.31 -12.58 26.02
CA THR A 66 -26.75 -12.94 24.71
C THR A 66 -26.22 -14.38 24.65
N LEU A 67 -26.00 -15.05 25.80
CA LEU A 67 -25.40 -16.38 25.83
C LEU A 67 -26.32 -17.48 25.29
N LEU A 68 -27.63 -17.28 25.15
CA LEU A 68 -28.53 -18.32 24.65
C LEU A 68 -28.13 -18.81 23.24
N PRO A 69 -28.04 -17.94 22.21
CA PRO A 69 -27.61 -18.37 20.88
C PRO A 69 -26.08 -18.54 20.77
N TYR A 70 -25.31 -18.11 21.78
CA TYR A 70 -23.86 -18.29 21.91
C TYR A 70 -23.47 -19.32 22.98
N TYR A 71 -24.37 -20.24 23.32
CA TYR A 71 -24.14 -21.24 24.36
C TYR A 71 -22.88 -22.10 24.15
N PRO A 72 -22.39 -22.36 22.91
CA PRO A 72 -21.16 -23.13 22.72
C PRO A 72 -19.96 -22.55 23.47
N LEU A 73 -19.95 -21.23 23.73
CA LEU A 73 -18.87 -20.58 24.49
C LEU A 73 -18.86 -20.92 25.98
N ALA A 74 -19.93 -21.51 26.52
CA ALA A 74 -20.00 -22.02 27.88
C ALA A 74 -19.57 -23.50 28.00
N GLY A 75 -19.42 -24.21 26.87
CA GLY A 75 -19.05 -25.63 26.84
C GLY A 75 -17.59 -25.88 27.23
N THR A 76 -17.14 -27.11 26.98
CA THR A 76 -15.78 -27.57 27.29
C THR A 76 -15.16 -28.25 26.07
N LEU A 77 -13.99 -27.80 25.64
CA LEU A 77 -13.22 -28.44 24.58
C LEU A 77 -12.54 -29.70 25.10
N ARG A 78 -12.66 -30.79 24.34
CA ARG A 78 -12.01 -32.09 24.62
C ARG A 78 -11.41 -32.66 23.35
N ARG A 79 -10.31 -33.40 23.50
CA ARG A 79 -9.74 -34.17 22.39
C ARG A 79 -10.51 -35.48 22.26
N ARG A 80 -10.91 -35.81 21.04
CA ARG A 80 -11.52 -37.09 20.73
C ARG A 80 -10.47 -38.20 20.80
N PRO A 81 -10.78 -39.38 21.38
CA PRO A 81 -9.82 -40.48 21.45
C PRO A 81 -9.43 -41.08 20.08
N SER A 82 -10.27 -40.94 19.05
CA SER A 82 -10.06 -41.61 17.76
C SER A 82 -9.09 -40.91 16.83
N ASP A 83 -9.06 -39.58 16.81
CA ASP A 83 -8.30 -38.75 15.86
C ASP A 83 -7.59 -37.54 16.52
N HIS A 84 -7.64 -37.46 17.85
CA HIS A 84 -7.03 -36.40 18.68
C HIS A 84 -7.48 -34.96 18.39
N ARG A 85 -8.48 -34.77 17.52
CA ARG A 85 -9.06 -33.46 17.20
C ARG A 85 -9.93 -32.96 18.34
N LEU A 86 -10.09 -31.65 18.43
CA LEU A 86 -10.99 -31.05 19.40
C LEU A 86 -12.45 -31.17 18.98
N GLU A 87 -13.30 -31.40 19.96
CA GLU A 87 -14.75 -31.29 19.87
C GLU A 87 -15.27 -30.55 21.11
N LEU A 88 -16.46 -29.99 21.00
CA LEU A 88 -17.02 -29.15 22.04
C LEU A 88 -18.16 -29.87 22.77
N HIS A 89 -17.93 -30.18 24.04
CA HIS A 89 -18.91 -30.81 24.92
C HIS A 89 -19.76 -29.72 25.58
N CYS A 90 -21.06 -29.72 25.32
CA CYS A 90 -22.01 -28.77 25.88
C CYS A 90 -22.90 -29.49 26.90
N ARG A 91 -22.90 -29.02 28.15
CA ARG A 91 -23.74 -29.61 29.21
C ARG A 91 -24.87 -28.71 29.62
N ALA A 92 -25.99 -29.30 29.99
CA ALA A 92 -27.15 -28.54 30.44
C ALA A 92 -26.79 -27.79 31.74
N GLY A 93 -26.97 -26.46 31.73
CA GLY A 93 -26.63 -25.60 32.87
C GLY A 93 -25.18 -25.10 32.92
N ASP A 94 -24.37 -25.38 31.90
CA ASP A 94 -23.05 -24.75 31.73
C ASP A 94 -23.17 -23.22 31.65
N GLY A 95 -22.12 -22.52 32.06
CA GLY A 95 -22.06 -21.06 32.06
C GLY A 95 -20.65 -20.53 31.84
N LEU A 96 -20.58 -19.28 31.41
CA LEU A 96 -19.33 -18.57 31.15
C LEU A 96 -18.71 -18.08 32.46
N THR A 97 -17.41 -18.33 32.66
CA THR A 97 -16.68 -17.83 33.83
C THR A 97 -16.28 -16.37 33.62
N VAL A 98 -16.65 -15.50 34.57
CA VAL A 98 -16.32 -14.08 34.57
C VAL A 98 -15.72 -13.70 35.92
N ILE A 99 -14.56 -13.07 35.90
CA ILE A 99 -13.83 -12.61 37.08
C ILE A 99 -14.05 -11.11 37.25
N LEU A 100 -14.53 -10.69 38.42
CA LEU A 100 -14.48 -9.30 38.85
C LEU A 100 -13.13 -9.04 39.50
N ALA A 101 -12.40 -8.03 39.04
CA ALA A 101 -11.20 -7.55 39.69
C ALA A 101 -11.24 -6.04 39.95
N VAL A 102 -10.46 -5.56 40.92
CA VAL A 102 -10.31 -4.14 41.23
C VAL A 102 -8.83 -3.78 41.28
N ALA A 103 -8.45 -2.66 40.68
CA ALA A 103 -7.09 -2.13 40.72
C ALA A 103 -7.10 -0.64 41.11
N GLY A 104 -6.06 -0.20 41.82
CA GLY A 104 -5.84 1.23 42.06
C GLY A 104 -5.22 1.93 40.84
N GLY A 105 -5.41 3.25 40.74
CA GLY A 105 -4.85 4.11 39.69
C GLY A 105 -5.74 4.26 38.45
N SER A 106 -5.12 4.59 37.32
CA SER A 106 -5.69 4.64 35.98
C SER A 106 -4.81 3.85 35.02
N LEU A 107 -5.40 3.25 33.99
CA LEU A 107 -4.66 2.61 32.91
C LEU A 107 -4.94 3.35 31.62
N ASP A 108 -3.93 4.02 31.09
CA ASP A 108 -3.98 4.63 29.77
C ASP A 108 -3.56 3.62 28.69
N ALA A 109 -3.99 3.88 27.46
CA ALA A 109 -3.82 3.05 26.28
C ALA A 109 -2.34 2.83 25.90
N GLY A 110 -1.63 1.96 26.61
CA GLY A 110 -0.25 1.57 26.32
C GLY A 110 0.78 1.90 27.41
N ASP A 111 0.37 2.50 28.53
CA ASP A 111 1.26 2.91 29.64
C ASP A 111 1.07 2.04 30.89
N GLY A 112 1.26 0.73 30.70
CA GLY A 112 1.19 -0.25 31.78
C GLY A 112 2.46 -1.08 31.85
N ASP A 113 2.95 -1.35 33.06
CA ASP A 113 3.96 -2.38 33.28
C ASP A 113 3.48 -3.71 32.67
N ALA A 114 4.33 -4.37 31.89
CA ALA A 114 3.96 -5.56 31.14
C ALA A 114 3.48 -6.71 32.05
N SER A 115 4.07 -6.83 33.24
CA SER A 115 3.68 -7.86 34.23
C SER A 115 2.31 -7.56 34.86
N PHE A 116 1.98 -6.28 35.04
CA PHE A 116 0.65 -5.87 35.48
C PHE A 116 -0.40 -6.07 34.38
N MET A 117 -0.11 -5.70 33.12
CA MET A 117 -1.03 -5.92 32.01
C MET A 117 -1.39 -7.39 31.82
N ASP A 118 -0.44 -8.30 32.04
CA ASP A 118 -0.70 -9.73 31.96
C ASP A 118 -1.74 -10.19 33.00
N GLN A 119 -1.74 -9.61 34.21
CA GLN A 119 -2.72 -9.93 35.26
C GLN A 119 -4.15 -9.46 34.93
N LEU A 120 -4.34 -8.60 33.91
CA LEU A 120 -5.65 -8.04 33.56
C LEU A 120 -6.49 -8.98 32.69
N ALA A 121 -5.92 -10.08 32.20
CA ALA A 121 -6.64 -11.17 31.54
C ALA A 121 -6.43 -12.48 32.30
N PRO A 122 -7.43 -13.35 32.39
CA PRO A 122 -7.27 -14.67 33.00
C PRO A 122 -6.16 -15.46 32.29
N ASP A 123 -5.36 -16.21 33.02
CA ASP A 123 -4.63 -17.32 32.42
C ASP A 123 -5.47 -18.59 32.63
N PRO A 124 -6.06 -19.21 31.59
CA PRO A 124 -6.89 -20.40 31.77
C PRO A 124 -6.13 -21.68 32.19
N ASP A 125 -4.85 -21.54 32.54
CA ASP A 125 -3.96 -22.50 33.22
C ASP A 125 -3.33 -23.59 32.30
N PRO A 126 -2.03 -23.93 32.45
CA PRO A 126 -1.23 -24.68 31.46
C PRO A 126 -1.28 -26.22 31.51
N GLY A 127 -2.18 -26.86 32.27
CA GLY A 127 -2.04 -28.29 32.59
C GLY A 127 -3.34 -29.11 32.66
N SER A 128 -3.47 -30.09 31.75
CA SER A 128 -4.35 -31.29 31.71
C SER A 128 -5.85 -31.20 32.07
N GLY A 129 -6.34 -30.05 32.54
CA GLY A 129 -7.75 -29.84 32.85
C GLY A 129 -8.64 -29.71 31.60
N PRO A 130 -9.96 -29.72 31.77
CA PRO A 130 -10.89 -29.50 30.67
C PRO A 130 -10.69 -28.09 30.09
N ILE A 131 -10.46 -28.01 28.78
CA ILE A 131 -10.13 -26.75 28.11
C ILE A 131 -11.40 -25.91 28.03
N ARG A 132 -11.49 -24.85 28.83
CA ARG A 132 -12.60 -23.89 28.73
C ARG A 132 -12.39 -23.00 27.51
N PRO A 133 -13.35 -22.93 26.57
CA PRO A 133 -13.21 -22.13 25.36
C PRO A 133 -12.99 -20.65 25.66
N ARG A 134 -13.52 -20.17 26.79
CA ARG A 134 -13.44 -18.77 27.15
C ARG A 134 -13.53 -18.49 28.65
N VAL A 135 -12.71 -17.55 29.12
CA VAL A 135 -12.79 -16.94 30.45
C VAL A 135 -12.63 -15.42 30.30
N LEU A 136 -13.43 -14.66 31.04
CA LEU A 136 -13.40 -13.19 31.00
C LEU A 136 -13.00 -12.62 32.36
N GLN A 137 -12.38 -11.45 32.35
CA GLN A 137 -12.11 -10.63 33.53
C GLN A 137 -12.52 -9.19 33.29
N ILE A 138 -13.23 -8.60 34.23
CA ILE A 138 -13.59 -7.19 34.24
C ILE A 138 -12.84 -6.56 35.41
N THR A 139 -11.81 -5.78 35.10
CA THR A 139 -10.99 -5.10 36.10
C THR A 139 -11.40 -3.64 36.19
N LYS A 140 -11.96 -3.22 37.33
CA LYS A 140 -12.37 -1.83 37.59
C LYS A 140 -11.21 -1.03 38.18
N PHE A 141 -11.02 0.20 37.71
CA PHE A 141 -9.98 1.11 38.19
C PHE A 141 -10.58 2.21 39.06
N SER A 142 -9.82 2.71 40.03
CA SER A 142 -10.27 3.81 40.90
C SER A 142 -10.57 5.12 40.15
N CYS A 143 -10.04 5.29 38.94
CA CYS A 143 -10.37 6.44 38.08
C CYS A 143 -11.77 6.38 37.44
N GLY A 144 -12.49 5.25 37.60
CA GLY A 144 -13.81 5.00 36.99
C GLY A 144 -13.75 4.29 35.63
N GLY A 145 -12.56 4.13 35.03
CA GLY A 145 -12.37 3.29 33.85
C GLY A 145 -12.34 1.79 34.18
N PHE A 146 -12.40 0.94 33.17
CA PHE A 146 -12.30 -0.51 33.33
C PHE A 146 -11.59 -1.19 32.16
N VAL A 147 -11.12 -2.42 32.40
CA VAL A 147 -10.53 -3.29 31.38
C VAL A 147 -11.33 -4.57 31.29
N LEU A 148 -11.71 -4.94 30.07
CA LEU A 148 -12.23 -6.27 29.75
C LEU A 148 -11.08 -7.13 29.21
N GLY A 149 -10.54 -7.99 30.06
CA GLY A 149 -9.59 -9.03 29.68
C GLY A 149 -10.31 -10.28 29.22
N ALA A 150 -9.89 -10.82 28.08
CA ALA A 150 -10.49 -12.02 27.49
C ALA A 150 -9.40 -13.06 27.22
N SER A 151 -9.73 -14.30 27.54
CA SER A 151 -8.92 -15.49 27.22
C SER A 151 -9.79 -16.42 26.42
N VAL A 152 -9.49 -16.55 25.13
CA VAL A 152 -10.31 -17.27 24.16
C VAL A 152 -9.45 -18.35 23.52
N HIS A 153 -9.86 -19.61 23.62
CA HIS A 153 -9.20 -20.70 22.91
C HIS A 153 -9.46 -20.55 21.41
N HIS A 154 -8.40 -20.41 20.61
CA HIS A 154 -8.53 -19.99 19.21
C HIS A 154 -9.30 -21.02 18.36
N ALA A 155 -9.34 -22.29 18.75
CA ALA A 155 -10.21 -23.29 18.12
C ALA A 155 -11.71 -22.94 18.11
N ILE A 156 -12.20 -22.06 19.00
CA ILE A 156 -13.62 -21.72 19.01
C ILE A 156 -13.98 -20.61 18.01
N CYS A 157 -13.10 -19.63 17.80
CA CYS A 157 -13.32 -18.54 16.87
C CYS A 157 -12.04 -17.78 16.52
N ASP A 158 -12.06 -17.11 15.36
CA ASP A 158 -11.06 -16.11 15.00
C ASP A 158 -11.35 -14.74 15.66
N GLY A 159 -10.48 -13.76 15.43
CA GLY A 159 -10.63 -12.41 15.98
C GLY A 159 -11.93 -11.71 15.57
N PHE A 160 -12.46 -12.01 14.37
CA PHE A 160 -13.72 -11.45 13.88
C PHE A 160 -14.89 -12.07 14.61
N GLY A 161 -14.95 -13.40 14.71
CA GLY A 161 -15.98 -14.12 15.46
C GLY A 161 -15.97 -13.75 16.95
N SER A 162 -14.79 -13.57 17.54
CA SER A 162 -14.66 -13.04 18.91
C SER A 162 -15.28 -11.65 19.04
N THR A 163 -14.98 -10.74 18.10
CA THR A 163 -15.53 -9.37 18.15
C THR A 163 -17.03 -9.35 17.87
N LEU A 164 -17.53 -10.17 16.94
CA LEU A 164 -18.96 -10.32 16.67
C LEU A 164 -19.75 -10.70 17.92
N PHE A 165 -19.23 -11.66 18.71
CA PHE A 165 -19.81 -11.99 20.00
C PHE A 165 -19.85 -10.79 20.95
N PHE A 166 -18.74 -10.08 21.13
CA PHE A 166 -18.71 -8.95 22.07
C PHE A 166 -19.57 -7.78 21.61
N SER A 167 -19.69 -7.54 20.31
CA SER A 167 -20.63 -6.58 19.74
C SER A 167 -22.08 -6.99 20.04
N ALA A 168 -22.42 -8.27 19.92
CA ALA A 168 -23.76 -8.76 20.28
C ALA A 168 -24.06 -8.61 21.79
N VAL A 169 -23.06 -8.79 22.67
CA VAL A 169 -23.20 -8.51 24.11
C VAL A 169 -23.38 -7.01 24.36
N ALA A 170 -22.59 -6.17 23.69
CA ALA A 170 -22.68 -4.72 23.77
C ALA A 170 -24.06 -4.19 23.32
N GLU A 171 -24.58 -4.69 22.20
CA GLU A 171 -25.94 -4.38 21.73
C GLU A 171 -27.00 -4.81 22.74
N GLY A 172 -26.86 -6.02 23.32
CA GLY A 172 -27.74 -6.50 24.38
C GLY A 172 -27.72 -5.61 25.63
N ALA A 173 -26.54 -5.09 26.01
CA ALA A 173 -26.41 -4.13 27.11
C ALA A 173 -27.15 -2.82 26.82
N ALA A 174 -27.07 -2.32 25.58
CA ALA A 174 -27.71 -1.06 25.18
C ALA A 174 -29.24 -1.19 25.03
N ARG A 175 -29.74 -2.34 24.57
CA ARG A 175 -31.18 -2.55 24.28
C ARG A 175 -31.96 -3.17 25.44
N GLY A 176 -31.29 -3.78 26.42
CA GLY A 176 -31.93 -4.54 27.49
C GLY A 176 -32.37 -5.95 27.09
N ALA A 177 -32.90 -6.71 28.05
CA ALA A 177 -33.34 -8.09 27.85
C ALA A 177 -34.48 -8.17 26.81
N GLY A 178 -34.21 -8.78 25.66
CA GLY A 178 -35.19 -8.95 24.56
C GLY A 178 -34.82 -8.25 23.25
N GLY A 179 -33.73 -7.47 23.21
CA GLY A 179 -33.19 -6.94 21.96
C GLY A 179 -32.61 -8.06 21.09
N VAL A 180 -33.27 -8.41 19.98
CA VAL A 180 -32.71 -9.31 18.96
C VAL A 180 -31.45 -8.66 18.39
N GLY A 181 -30.34 -9.40 18.37
CA GLY A 181 -29.09 -8.93 17.73
C GLY A 181 -29.33 -8.68 16.24
N VAL A 182 -28.53 -7.80 15.62
CA VAL A 182 -28.71 -7.49 14.18
C VAL A 182 -28.45 -8.71 13.29
N VAL A 183 -27.68 -9.69 13.78
CA VAL A 183 -27.28 -10.90 13.05
C VAL A 183 -27.38 -12.13 13.95
N ASP A 184 -28.13 -13.14 13.51
CA ASP A 184 -28.23 -14.43 14.20
C ASP A 184 -26.91 -15.22 14.09
N PRO A 185 -26.36 -15.76 15.19
CA PRO A 185 -25.12 -16.51 15.12
C PRO A 185 -25.33 -17.88 14.46
N VAL A 186 -24.38 -18.25 13.61
CA VAL A 186 -24.38 -19.51 12.86
C VAL A 186 -23.25 -20.40 13.35
N TRP A 187 -23.58 -21.64 13.71
CA TRP A 187 -22.61 -22.64 14.13
C TRP A 187 -22.04 -23.43 12.94
N ASP A 188 -22.84 -24.29 12.29
CA ASP A 188 -22.63 -25.07 11.06
C ASP A 188 -21.18 -25.31 10.58
N ARG A 189 -20.27 -25.63 11.50
CA ARG A 189 -18.81 -25.64 11.27
C ARG A 189 -18.40 -26.64 10.20
N SER A 190 -18.76 -27.90 10.42
CA SER A 190 -18.40 -29.01 9.53
C SER A 190 -19.20 -29.02 8.24
N VAL A 191 -20.38 -28.39 8.22
CA VAL A 191 -21.22 -28.29 7.02
C VAL A 191 -20.67 -27.23 6.07
N LEU A 192 -20.28 -26.07 6.61
CA LEU A 192 -19.79 -24.94 5.82
C LEU A 192 -18.32 -25.09 5.42
N LEU A 193 -17.49 -25.74 6.23
CA LEU A 193 -16.04 -25.86 6.06
C LEU A 193 -15.53 -27.29 6.27
N GLY A 194 -16.31 -28.28 5.82
CA GLY A 194 -15.92 -29.69 5.82
C GLY A 194 -15.05 -30.08 4.62
N PRO A 195 -14.36 -31.23 4.70
CA PRO A 195 -13.56 -31.75 3.60
C PRO A 195 -14.43 -32.31 2.49
N TRP A 196 -13.85 -32.47 1.30
CA TRP A 196 -14.49 -33.23 0.24
C TRP A 196 -14.60 -34.71 0.60
N CYS A 197 -15.57 -35.39 0.01
CA CYS A 197 -15.79 -36.82 0.18
C CYS A 197 -15.71 -37.51 -1.20
N PRO A 198 -14.60 -38.20 -1.53
CA PRO A 198 -13.39 -38.38 -0.71
C PRO A 198 -12.50 -37.11 -0.66
N PRO A 199 -11.63 -36.96 0.36
CA PRO A 199 -10.69 -35.85 0.44
C PRO A 199 -9.68 -35.89 -0.71
N ARG A 200 -9.41 -34.74 -1.33
CA ARG A 200 -8.49 -34.59 -2.46
C ARG A 200 -7.76 -33.25 -2.42
N VAL A 201 -6.44 -33.30 -2.48
CA VAL A 201 -5.58 -32.09 -2.47
C VAL A 201 -5.27 -31.71 -3.91
N GLU A 202 -5.93 -30.66 -4.41
CA GLU A 202 -5.81 -30.22 -5.81
C GLU A 202 -4.97 -28.92 -5.97
N TYR A 203 -4.47 -28.38 -4.87
CA TYR A 203 -3.57 -27.24 -4.79
C TYR A 203 -2.24 -27.71 -4.19
N PRO A 204 -1.07 -27.18 -4.62
CA PRO A 204 0.23 -27.63 -4.11
C PRO A 204 0.52 -27.15 -2.67
N ILE A 205 -0.25 -27.61 -1.69
CA ILE A 205 -0.12 -27.22 -0.27
C ILE A 205 1.28 -27.53 0.28
N ARG A 206 1.93 -28.59 -0.22
CA ARG A 206 3.30 -29.00 0.17
C ARG A 206 4.41 -28.03 -0.25
N GLU A 207 4.13 -27.07 -1.13
CA GLU A 207 5.07 -25.96 -1.40
C GLU A 207 5.20 -25.01 -0.20
N PHE A 208 4.16 -24.97 0.65
CA PHE A 208 4.05 -24.05 1.79
C PHE A 208 4.12 -24.74 3.15
N LEU A 209 3.70 -26.00 3.23
CA LEU A 209 3.61 -26.77 4.47
C LEU A 209 4.46 -28.03 4.41
N SER A 210 5.00 -28.40 5.56
CA SER A 210 5.74 -29.63 5.80
C SER A 210 5.00 -30.54 6.77
N LEU A 211 5.37 -31.82 6.78
CA LEU A 211 4.87 -32.82 7.72
C LEU A 211 6.01 -33.27 8.61
N ASP A 212 5.89 -33.00 9.90
CA ASP A 212 6.81 -33.43 10.93
C ASP A 212 6.04 -33.58 12.25
N ARG A 213 5.84 -34.83 12.68
CA ARG A 213 5.05 -35.18 13.87
C ARG A 213 5.63 -34.59 15.15
N ASP A 214 6.96 -34.53 15.21
CA ASP A 214 7.71 -34.14 16.39
C ASP A 214 7.99 -32.62 16.40
N PHE A 215 7.66 -31.92 15.31
CA PHE A 215 7.79 -30.47 15.24
C PHE A 215 6.82 -29.77 16.20
N SER A 216 7.40 -28.97 17.10
CA SER A 216 6.66 -28.08 17.97
C SER A 216 6.72 -26.66 17.42
N PRO A 217 5.60 -26.12 16.88
CA PRO A 217 5.58 -24.79 16.25
C PRO A 217 5.80 -23.65 17.25
N TYR A 218 5.72 -23.93 18.55
CA TYR A 218 5.94 -22.95 19.62
C TYR A 218 7.13 -23.32 20.52
N ALA A 219 8.03 -24.19 20.05
CA ALA A 219 9.32 -24.39 20.69
C ALA A 219 10.17 -23.12 20.54
N GLY A 220 10.20 -22.28 21.58
CA GLY A 220 11.01 -21.07 21.60
C GLY A 220 12.48 -21.38 21.87
N SER A 221 13.34 -20.39 21.62
CA SER A 221 14.77 -20.42 21.95
C SER A 221 15.07 -20.47 23.47
N GLY A 222 14.03 -20.34 24.31
CA GLY A 222 14.13 -20.19 25.76
C GLY A 222 14.55 -18.79 26.20
N LYS A 223 14.83 -17.89 25.26
CA LYS A 223 15.20 -16.51 25.56
C LYS A 223 13.98 -15.66 25.89
N ARG A 224 14.22 -14.56 26.60
CA ARG A 224 13.19 -13.60 26.97
C ARG A 224 12.74 -12.81 25.74
N VAL A 225 11.44 -12.83 25.49
CA VAL A 225 10.77 -12.05 24.45
C VAL A 225 10.13 -10.81 25.09
N VAL A 226 10.31 -9.66 24.48
CA VAL A 226 9.76 -8.37 24.92
C VAL A 226 8.84 -7.77 23.86
N LYS A 227 8.04 -6.79 24.27
CA LYS A 227 7.02 -6.12 23.46
C LYS A 227 7.51 -4.73 23.04
N GLU A 228 7.53 -4.48 21.74
CA GLU A 228 7.94 -3.21 21.15
C GLU A 228 6.79 -2.61 20.35
N TYR A 229 6.37 -1.39 20.71
CA TYR A 229 5.33 -0.67 20.00
C TYR A 229 5.95 0.28 18.98
N LEU A 230 5.60 0.08 17.72
CA LEU A 230 5.92 0.97 16.63
C LEU A 230 4.69 1.83 16.33
N ASN A 231 4.85 3.16 16.40
CA ASN A 231 3.85 4.11 15.92
C ASN A 231 4.40 4.72 14.64
N VAL A 232 3.80 4.37 13.52
CA VAL A 232 4.28 4.73 12.19
C VAL A 232 3.34 5.76 11.58
N GLU A 233 3.87 6.90 11.18
CA GLU A 233 3.08 7.94 10.50
C GLU A 233 2.55 7.41 9.16
N GLU A 234 1.25 7.57 8.92
CA GLU A 234 0.61 7.15 7.67
C GLU A 234 1.14 7.95 6.48
N GLU A 235 1.48 9.22 6.69
CA GLU A 235 2.06 10.12 5.69
C GLU A 235 3.44 9.61 5.25
N TRP A 236 4.31 9.30 6.22
CA TRP A 236 5.61 8.69 5.95
C TRP A 236 5.48 7.39 5.17
N LEU A 237 4.61 6.48 5.62
CA LEU A 237 4.40 5.22 4.93
C LEU A 237 3.81 5.44 3.53
N GLY A 238 3.01 6.49 3.36
CA GLY A 238 2.52 6.98 2.07
C GLY A 238 3.66 7.34 1.12
N ARG A 239 4.65 8.10 1.59
CA ARG A 239 5.85 8.46 0.81
C ARG A 239 6.65 7.22 0.42
N VAL A 240 6.90 6.30 1.35
CA VAL A 240 7.61 5.03 1.07
C VAL A 240 6.90 4.22 -0.02
N LYS A 241 5.57 4.03 0.11
CA LYS A 241 4.76 3.37 -0.92
C LYS A 241 4.84 4.08 -2.27
N GLY A 242 4.89 5.41 -2.28
CA GLY A 242 5.05 6.22 -3.49
C GLY A 242 6.39 6.02 -4.20
N ILE A 243 7.49 5.95 -3.43
CA ILE A 243 8.84 5.64 -3.94
C ILE A 243 8.84 4.23 -4.55
N TRP A 244 8.32 3.25 -3.82
CA TRP A 244 8.28 1.87 -4.29
C TRP A 244 7.37 1.68 -5.50
N TYR A 245 6.28 2.45 -5.60
CA TYR A 245 5.44 2.45 -6.80
C TYR A 245 6.21 2.93 -8.03
N LYS A 246 7.03 3.98 -7.91
CA LYS A 246 7.88 4.44 -9.01
C LYS A 246 8.92 3.39 -9.41
N GLN A 247 9.51 2.69 -8.44
CA GLN A 247 10.53 1.67 -8.69
C GLN A 247 10.00 0.35 -9.26
N SER A 248 8.76 -0.02 -8.92
CA SER A 248 8.22 -1.36 -9.21
C SER A 248 6.97 -1.37 -10.08
N GLY A 249 6.29 -0.24 -10.25
CA GLY A 249 4.95 -0.16 -10.83
C GLY A 249 3.84 -0.76 -9.95
N LEU A 250 4.17 -1.30 -8.76
CA LEU A 250 3.24 -1.99 -7.89
C LEU A 250 2.73 -1.09 -6.77
N LYS A 251 1.41 -1.15 -6.52
CA LYS A 251 0.78 -0.50 -5.36
C LYS A 251 0.74 -1.46 -4.19
N PHE A 252 1.27 -1.05 -3.05
CA PHE A 252 1.32 -1.85 -1.83
C PHE A 252 0.28 -1.39 -0.80
N THR A 253 -0.35 -2.34 -0.12
CA THR A 253 -1.14 -2.03 1.08
C THR A 253 -0.24 -1.69 2.26
N THR A 254 -0.77 -1.02 3.29
CA THR A 254 -0.03 -0.77 4.54
C THR A 254 0.50 -2.06 5.17
N PHE A 255 -0.29 -3.15 5.13
CA PHE A 255 0.13 -4.45 5.64
C PHE A 255 1.32 -5.02 4.84
N GLU A 256 1.27 -4.95 3.51
CA GLU A 256 2.39 -5.40 2.65
C GLU A 256 3.65 -4.58 2.89
N ALA A 257 3.52 -3.25 2.88
CA ALA A 257 4.68 -2.38 2.95
C ALA A 257 5.35 -2.40 4.32
N LEU A 258 4.58 -2.19 5.38
CA LEU A 258 5.10 -2.17 6.75
C LEU A 258 5.47 -3.59 7.21
N GLY A 259 4.73 -4.62 6.76
CA GLY A 259 5.09 -6.02 7.01
C GLY A 259 6.46 -6.37 6.41
N ALA A 260 6.73 -5.93 5.18
CA ALA A 260 8.03 -6.12 4.53
C ALA A 260 9.16 -5.39 5.27
N LEU A 261 8.94 -4.14 5.70
CA LEU A 261 9.92 -3.35 6.47
C LEU A 261 10.28 -4.03 7.78
N ILE A 262 9.28 -4.42 8.56
CA ILE A 262 9.47 -5.08 9.85
C ILE A 262 10.14 -6.44 9.68
N TRP A 263 9.69 -7.24 8.70
CA TRP A 263 10.28 -8.55 8.47
C TRP A 263 11.72 -8.46 8.00
N SER A 264 12.02 -7.55 7.05
CA SER A 264 13.39 -7.36 6.55
C SER A 264 14.32 -6.89 7.67
N SER A 265 13.88 -5.93 8.49
CA SER A 265 14.65 -5.44 9.64
C SER A 265 14.92 -6.54 10.65
N ARG A 266 13.94 -7.41 10.94
CA ARG A 266 14.13 -8.58 11.80
C ARG A 266 15.18 -9.54 11.24
N ILE A 267 15.06 -9.94 9.98
CA ILE A 267 15.98 -10.91 9.38
C ILE A 267 17.42 -10.36 9.31
N LYS A 268 17.60 -9.05 9.09
CA LYS A 268 18.91 -8.40 9.13
C LYS A 268 19.58 -8.51 10.50
N VAL A 269 18.84 -8.32 11.59
CA VAL A 269 19.41 -8.34 12.95
C VAL A 269 19.67 -9.74 13.49
N ASP A 270 18.90 -10.73 13.01
CA ASP A 270 19.07 -12.13 13.39
C ASP A 270 20.38 -12.74 12.88
N LYS A 271 21.02 -12.12 11.86
CA LYS A 271 22.31 -12.54 11.27
C LYS A 271 22.35 -14.02 10.92
N LEU A 272 21.25 -14.51 10.33
CA LEU A 272 21.09 -15.90 9.94
C LEU A 272 22.04 -16.28 8.77
N PRO A 273 22.38 -17.56 8.62
CA PRO A 273 23.10 -18.03 7.44
C PRO A 273 22.35 -17.64 6.16
N PRO A 274 23.03 -17.19 5.08
CA PRO A 274 22.35 -16.70 3.87
C PRO A 274 21.37 -17.68 3.24
N ASN A 275 21.64 -18.99 3.34
CA ASN A 275 20.78 -20.05 2.78
C ASN A 275 19.66 -20.51 3.72
N GLU A 276 19.57 -19.96 4.93
CA GLU A 276 18.53 -20.31 5.89
C GLU A 276 17.16 -19.90 5.36
N LYS A 277 16.22 -20.86 5.29
CA LYS A 277 14.84 -20.59 4.87
C LYS A 277 14.10 -19.85 5.98
N VAL A 278 13.61 -18.65 5.68
CA VAL A 278 12.79 -17.81 6.56
C VAL A 278 11.38 -17.66 5.98
N THR A 279 10.39 -17.59 6.85
CA THR A 279 8.98 -17.63 6.45
C THR A 279 8.21 -16.47 7.05
N PHE A 280 7.54 -15.70 6.19
CA PHE A 280 6.53 -14.73 6.60
C PHE A 280 5.16 -15.41 6.57
N ALA A 281 4.53 -15.57 7.73
CA ALA A 281 3.21 -16.20 7.86
C ALA A 281 2.17 -15.15 8.25
N TYR A 282 0.99 -15.19 7.62
CA TYR A 282 -0.15 -14.34 7.97
C TYR A 282 -1.45 -15.08 7.71
N SER A 283 -2.59 -14.49 8.11
CA SER A 283 -3.90 -15.06 7.85
C SER A 283 -4.71 -14.19 6.91
N ILE A 284 -5.53 -14.82 6.06
CA ILE A 284 -6.50 -14.14 5.21
C ILE A 284 -7.91 -14.67 5.49
N SER A 285 -8.88 -13.75 5.58
CA SER A 285 -10.29 -14.10 5.75
C SER A 285 -10.83 -14.76 4.49
N ILE A 286 -11.49 -15.90 4.67
CA ILE A 286 -12.11 -16.69 3.60
C ILE A 286 -13.61 -16.48 3.50
N ARG A 287 -14.21 -15.64 4.35
CA ARG A 287 -15.66 -15.42 4.44
C ARG A 287 -16.32 -15.13 3.09
N ASN A 288 -15.66 -14.34 2.25
CA ASN A 288 -16.12 -13.98 0.91
C ASN A 288 -15.38 -14.74 -0.22
N ILE A 289 -14.47 -15.66 0.13
CA ILE A 289 -13.65 -16.44 -0.82
C ILE A 289 -14.29 -17.79 -1.11
N VAL A 290 -14.86 -18.44 -0.08
CA VAL A 290 -15.59 -19.70 -0.26
C VAL A 290 -16.89 -19.47 -1.03
N ASN A 291 -17.37 -20.51 -1.72
CA ASN A 291 -18.59 -20.47 -2.50
C ASN A 291 -19.54 -21.61 -2.07
N PRO A 292 -20.73 -21.30 -1.52
CA PRO A 292 -21.24 -19.94 -1.24
C PRO A 292 -20.44 -19.22 -0.14
N PRO A 293 -20.46 -17.87 -0.09
CA PRO A 293 -19.87 -17.10 1.01
C PRO A 293 -20.41 -17.53 2.37
N LEU A 294 -19.58 -17.43 3.41
CA LEU A 294 -20.01 -17.75 4.77
C LEU A 294 -21.10 -16.77 5.23
N PRO A 295 -22.13 -17.26 5.96
CA PRO A 295 -23.17 -16.40 6.53
C PRO A 295 -22.56 -15.31 7.42
N ALA A 296 -23.19 -14.13 7.45
CA ALA A 296 -22.73 -13.01 8.28
C ALA A 296 -22.60 -13.36 9.76
N GLY A 297 -23.47 -14.27 10.25
CA GLY A 297 -23.47 -14.77 11.62
C GLY A 297 -22.46 -15.87 11.93
N TYR A 298 -21.72 -16.37 10.93
CA TYR A 298 -20.70 -17.39 11.17
C TYR A 298 -19.59 -16.83 12.05
N TRP A 299 -19.43 -17.35 13.26
CA TRP A 299 -18.49 -16.81 14.24
C TRP A 299 -17.31 -17.75 14.54
N GLY A 300 -17.12 -18.79 13.73
CA GLY A 300 -15.98 -19.70 13.81
C GLY A 300 -14.71 -19.18 13.16
N ASN A 301 -13.67 -20.02 13.11
CA ASN A 301 -12.46 -19.69 12.35
C ASN A 301 -12.79 -19.66 10.86
N SER A 302 -12.55 -18.51 10.26
CA SER A 302 -12.81 -18.23 8.85
C SER A 302 -11.59 -17.60 8.19
N CYS A 303 -10.40 -18.02 8.63
CA CYS A 303 -9.14 -17.59 8.10
C CYS A 303 -8.29 -18.80 7.71
N VAL A 304 -7.55 -18.70 6.61
CA VAL A 304 -6.50 -19.66 6.25
C VAL A 304 -5.12 -19.00 6.40
N PRO A 305 -4.10 -19.75 6.84
CA PRO A 305 -2.75 -19.24 6.88
C PRO A 305 -2.17 -19.16 5.46
N MET A 306 -1.34 -18.15 5.23
CA MET A 306 -0.62 -17.91 4.00
C MET A 306 0.86 -17.75 4.33
N PHE A 307 1.73 -18.22 3.44
CA PHE A 307 3.16 -18.28 3.68
C PHE A 307 3.93 -17.65 2.50
N VAL A 308 4.96 -16.88 2.83
CA VAL A 308 6.00 -16.46 1.89
C VAL A 308 7.30 -17.07 2.37
N HIS A 309 7.94 -17.85 1.51
CA HIS A 309 9.24 -18.46 1.79
C HIS A 309 10.33 -17.74 1.01
N LEU A 310 11.36 -17.29 1.71
CA LEU A 310 12.58 -16.73 1.15
C LEU A 310 13.77 -17.26 1.94
N THR A 311 14.96 -17.10 1.41
CA THR A 311 16.20 -17.28 2.16
C THR A 311 16.56 -15.99 2.90
N ALA A 312 17.30 -16.09 4.00
CA ALA A 312 17.77 -14.91 4.73
C ALA A 312 18.63 -14.00 3.83
N GLY A 313 19.44 -14.59 2.95
CA GLY A 313 20.24 -13.88 1.97
C GLY A 313 19.41 -13.11 0.95
N GLU A 314 18.30 -13.67 0.48
CA GLU A 314 17.36 -12.95 -0.39
C GLU A 314 16.73 -11.76 0.33
N VAL A 315 16.21 -11.95 1.54
CA VAL A 315 15.57 -10.87 2.31
C VAL A 315 16.53 -9.72 2.62
N VAL A 316 17.78 -10.03 2.98
CA VAL A 316 18.81 -9.03 3.31
C VAL A 316 19.42 -8.39 2.06
N GLY A 317 19.59 -9.16 0.98
CA GLY A 317 20.26 -8.72 -0.25
C GLY A 317 19.37 -7.97 -1.23
N GLN A 318 18.04 -8.15 -1.15
CA GLN A 318 17.10 -7.50 -2.05
C GLN A 318 16.53 -6.19 -1.48
N SER A 319 16.01 -5.33 -2.35
CA SER A 319 15.26 -4.15 -1.93
C SER A 319 13.97 -4.54 -1.20
N VAL A 320 13.61 -3.82 -0.14
CA VAL A 320 12.44 -4.16 0.71
C VAL A 320 11.14 -4.21 -0.09
N TRP A 321 11.00 -3.41 -1.16
CA TRP A 321 9.83 -3.46 -2.03
C TRP A 321 9.66 -4.81 -2.74
N LYS A 322 10.75 -5.56 -3.00
CA LYS A 322 10.66 -6.93 -3.55
C LYS A 322 10.10 -7.90 -2.51
N THR A 323 10.48 -7.74 -1.24
CA THR A 323 9.86 -8.45 -0.12
C THR A 323 8.37 -8.11 -0.03
N ALA A 324 7.98 -6.85 -0.18
CA ALA A 324 6.58 -6.43 -0.24
C ALA A 324 5.84 -7.03 -1.45
N ALA A 325 6.50 -7.14 -2.60
CA ALA A 325 5.96 -7.79 -3.80
C ALA A 325 5.72 -9.28 -3.60
N ALA A 326 6.61 -9.99 -2.89
CA ALA A 326 6.41 -11.38 -2.53
C ALA A 326 5.18 -11.57 -1.61
N ILE A 327 5.03 -10.72 -0.58
CA ILE A 327 3.84 -10.70 0.30
C ILE A 327 2.56 -10.36 -0.48
N LYS A 328 2.65 -9.45 -1.44
CA LYS A 328 1.52 -9.11 -2.30
C LYS A 328 1.12 -10.28 -3.21
N GLY A 329 2.10 -10.94 -3.81
CA GLY A 329 1.91 -12.10 -4.69
C GLY A 329 1.25 -13.26 -3.96
N SER A 330 1.69 -13.58 -2.74
CA SER A 330 1.15 -14.71 -1.98
C SER A 330 -0.35 -14.57 -1.69
N LYS A 331 -0.89 -13.36 -1.55
CA LYS A 331 -2.33 -13.12 -1.33
C LYS A 331 -3.19 -13.63 -2.48
N GLN A 332 -2.67 -13.71 -3.69
CA GLN A 332 -3.42 -14.18 -4.87
C GLN A 332 -3.73 -15.68 -4.80
N HIS A 333 -2.99 -16.44 -3.99
CA HIS A 333 -3.21 -17.87 -3.80
C HIS A 333 -4.43 -18.19 -2.94
N ALA A 334 -4.96 -17.22 -2.19
CA ALA A 334 -6.14 -17.37 -1.34
C ALA A 334 -7.42 -17.48 -2.17
N THR A 335 -7.66 -18.68 -2.71
CA THR A 335 -8.79 -19.01 -3.58
C THR A 335 -9.65 -20.09 -2.94
N ALA A 336 -10.90 -20.26 -3.39
CA ALA A 336 -11.76 -21.34 -2.90
C ALA A 336 -11.10 -22.73 -3.05
N LYS A 337 -10.36 -22.95 -4.14
CA LYS A 337 -9.61 -24.18 -4.40
C LYS A 337 -8.48 -24.39 -3.38
N TYR A 338 -7.75 -23.33 -3.04
CA TYR A 338 -6.74 -23.37 -1.97
C TYR A 338 -7.37 -23.75 -0.63
N VAL A 339 -8.48 -23.09 -0.26
CA VAL A 339 -9.18 -23.36 1.01
C VAL A 339 -9.64 -24.81 1.10
N ALA A 340 -10.31 -25.33 0.06
CA ALA A 340 -10.75 -26.72 0.02
C ALA A 340 -9.56 -27.69 0.12
N SER A 341 -8.49 -27.44 -0.64
CA SER A 341 -7.28 -28.27 -0.60
C SER A 341 -6.58 -28.21 0.76
N TYR A 342 -6.60 -27.07 1.45
CA TYR A 342 -6.04 -26.93 2.80
C TYR A 342 -6.84 -27.74 3.82
N VAL A 343 -8.17 -27.68 3.75
CA VAL A 343 -9.08 -28.47 4.59
C VAL A 343 -8.87 -29.97 4.37
N ASP A 344 -8.80 -30.41 3.12
CA ASP A 344 -8.56 -31.82 2.77
C ASP A 344 -7.15 -32.28 3.15
N PHE A 345 -6.15 -31.42 3.00
CA PHE A 345 -4.79 -31.70 3.46
C PHE A 345 -4.76 -31.90 4.97
N GLN A 346 -5.51 -31.09 5.73
CA GLN A 346 -5.69 -31.31 7.16
C GLN A 346 -6.41 -32.62 7.46
N GLU A 347 -7.46 -32.98 6.71
CA GLU A 347 -8.17 -34.26 6.88
C GLU A 347 -7.22 -35.45 6.73
N LEU A 348 -6.37 -35.44 5.70
CA LEU A 348 -5.48 -36.54 5.37
C LEU A 348 -4.24 -36.63 6.28
N HIS A 349 -3.71 -35.50 6.75
CA HIS A 349 -2.37 -35.44 7.35
C HIS A 349 -2.33 -34.89 8.78
N TYR A 350 -3.47 -34.78 9.48
CA TYR A 350 -3.54 -34.20 10.84
C TYR A 350 -2.51 -34.79 11.82
N ASP A 351 -2.44 -36.12 11.88
CA ASP A 351 -1.56 -36.86 12.78
C ASP A 351 -0.10 -36.89 12.30
N GLU A 352 0.17 -36.43 11.07
CA GLU A 352 1.51 -36.35 10.50
C GLU A 352 2.26 -35.05 10.87
N GLY A 353 1.61 -34.10 11.54
CA GLY A 353 2.27 -32.91 12.09
C GLY A 353 2.49 -31.79 11.08
N ILE A 354 1.39 -31.23 10.58
CA ILE A 354 1.40 -30.11 9.62
C ILE A 354 2.05 -28.86 10.25
N ASN A 355 3.05 -28.29 9.58
CA ASN A 355 3.75 -27.09 10.04
C ASN A 355 4.30 -26.22 8.89
N GLY A 356 4.59 -24.95 9.20
CA GLY A 356 5.14 -23.95 8.26
C GLY A 356 6.67 -23.87 8.22
N GLY A 357 7.39 -24.79 8.90
CA GLY A 357 8.85 -24.78 9.05
C GLY A 357 9.36 -24.06 10.31
N GLY A 358 10.68 -24.05 10.52
CA GLY A 358 11.32 -23.64 11.78
C GLY A 358 11.52 -22.14 12.02
N ARG A 359 11.60 -21.31 10.97
CA ARG A 359 11.84 -19.84 11.08
C ARG A 359 10.64 -19.05 10.59
N VAL A 360 9.55 -19.12 11.34
CA VAL A 360 8.29 -18.45 11.00
C VAL A 360 8.17 -17.13 11.77
N SER A 361 7.94 -16.04 11.04
CA SER A 361 7.53 -14.75 11.57
C SER A 361 6.04 -14.57 11.32
N GLY A 362 5.23 -14.60 12.38
CA GLY A 362 3.78 -14.48 12.30
C GLY A 362 3.30 -13.02 12.29
N PHE A 363 2.46 -12.65 11.33
CA PHE A 363 1.86 -11.32 11.18
C PHE A 363 0.34 -11.42 11.19
N THR A 364 -0.31 -10.61 12.03
CA THR A 364 -1.78 -10.56 12.13
C THR A 364 -2.27 -9.11 12.11
N ASP A 365 -3.48 -8.90 11.58
CA ASP A 365 -4.06 -7.58 11.43
C ASP A 365 -5.39 -7.46 12.16
N TRP A 366 -5.38 -6.72 13.27
CA TRP A 366 -6.53 -6.53 14.14
C TRP A 366 -7.23 -5.18 13.89
N ARG A 367 -6.71 -4.37 12.95
CA ARG A 367 -7.28 -3.03 12.64
C ARG A 367 -8.71 -3.11 12.13
N HIS A 368 -9.03 -4.19 11.41
CA HIS A 368 -10.29 -4.36 10.71
C HIS A 368 -11.29 -5.28 11.41
N LEU A 369 -11.04 -5.64 12.68
CA LEU A 369 -11.93 -6.54 13.44
C LEU A 369 -13.17 -5.85 13.99
N GLY A 370 -13.32 -4.54 13.84
CA GLY A 370 -14.50 -3.80 14.30
C GLY A 370 -14.53 -3.57 15.81
N HIS A 371 -13.36 -3.48 16.46
CA HIS A 371 -13.25 -3.34 17.92
C HIS A 371 -14.02 -2.14 18.49
N SER A 372 -14.14 -1.03 17.74
CA SER A 372 -14.88 0.17 18.14
C SER A 372 -16.38 -0.05 18.29
N ALA A 373 -16.95 -1.09 17.67
CA ALA A 373 -18.37 -1.43 17.79
C ALA A 373 -18.73 -2.09 19.14
N VAL A 374 -17.73 -2.48 19.94
CA VAL A 374 -17.96 -3.10 21.25
C VAL A 374 -18.18 -2.02 22.31
N ASP A 375 -19.35 -1.39 22.26
CA ASP A 375 -19.75 -0.31 23.16
C ASP A 375 -20.80 -0.78 24.18
N PHE A 376 -20.38 -0.97 25.43
CA PHE A 376 -21.26 -1.34 26.55
C PHE A 376 -21.99 -0.13 27.18
N GLY A 377 -21.95 1.04 26.54
CA GLY A 377 -22.44 2.32 27.05
C GLY A 377 -21.34 3.25 27.56
N TRP A 378 -20.07 2.98 27.24
CA TRP A 378 -18.90 3.82 27.58
C TRP A 378 -18.18 4.37 26.34
N GLY A 379 -18.73 4.14 25.14
CA GLY A 379 -18.00 4.21 23.89
C GLY A 379 -17.25 2.90 23.61
N GLY A 380 -16.80 2.76 22.36
CA GLY A 380 -15.89 1.67 22.00
C GLY A 380 -14.56 1.74 22.77
N PRO A 381 -13.83 0.62 22.90
CA PRO A 381 -12.55 0.58 23.59
C PRO A 381 -11.54 1.51 22.93
N THR A 382 -10.79 2.26 23.74
CA THR A 382 -9.74 3.17 23.24
C THR A 382 -8.46 2.44 22.85
N ALA A 383 -8.28 1.22 23.33
CA ALA A 383 -7.18 0.35 22.93
C ALA A 383 -7.58 -1.12 23.01
N VAL A 384 -6.97 -1.90 22.11
CA VAL A 384 -6.96 -3.35 22.16
C VAL A 384 -5.52 -3.81 22.25
N VAL A 385 -5.20 -4.58 23.29
CA VAL A 385 -3.83 -4.99 23.61
C VAL A 385 -3.74 -6.52 23.61
N PRO A 386 -3.09 -7.13 22.61
CA PRO A 386 -2.82 -8.55 22.63
C PRO A 386 -1.75 -8.89 23.69
N LEU A 387 -1.98 -9.97 24.43
CA LEU A 387 -1.08 -10.44 25.48
C LEU A 387 -0.30 -11.69 25.05
N SER A 388 -0.92 -12.57 24.24
CA SER A 388 -0.32 -13.82 23.78
C SER A 388 0.83 -13.59 22.78
N ALA A 389 1.92 -14.35 22.98
CA ALA A 389 3.06 -14.40 22.07
C ALA A 389 3.04 -15.62 21.13
N ARG A 390 2.11 -16.58 21.31
CA ARG A 390 1.97 -17.76 20.43
C ARG A 390 0.89 -17.52 19.40
N LEU A 391 1.27 -17.39 18.14
CA LEU A 391 0.33 -17.21 17.02
C LEU A 391 0.98 -17.62 15.70
N LEU A 392 0.22 -18.28 14.81
CA LEU A 392 0.66 -18.65 13.45
C LEU A 392 1.98 -19.44 13.43
N GLY A 393 2.19 -20.31 14.41
CA GLY A 393 3.44 -21.09 14.54
C GLY A 393 4.68 -20.25 14.82
N CYS A 394 4.49 -19.07 15.42
CA CYS A 394 5.54 -18.15 15.82
C CYS A 394 5.39 -17.81 17.32
N VAL A 395 6.51 -17.61 18.01
CA VAL A 395 6.59 -17.13 19.41
C VAL A 395 6.93 -15.64 19.51
N GLU A 396 7.14 -14.98 18.37
CA GLU A 396 7.49 -13.57 18.25
C GLU A 396 6.59 -12.83 17.23
N PRO A 397 5.26 -12.86 17.38
CA PRO A 397 4.32 -12.34 16.40
C PRO A 397 4.29 -10.81 16.34
N CYS A 398 3.88 -10.31 15.17
CA CYS A 398 3.55 -8.92 14.88
C CYS A 398 2.04 -8.71 14.80
N PHE A 399 1.53 -7.73 15.53
CA PHE A 399 0.11 -7.33 15.52
C PHE A 399 -0.03 -5.92 14.96
N PHE A 400 -0.73 -5.77 13.82
CA PHE A 400 -1.23 -4.47 13.39
C PHE A 400 -2.47 -4.14 14.20
N LEU A 401 -2.45 -3.02 14.92
CA LEU A 401 -3.47 -2.62 15.88
C LEU A 401 -4.16 -1.32 15.42
N PRO A 402 -5.42 -1.09 15.81
CA PRO A 402 -6.03 0.22 15.66
C PRO A 402 -5.13 1.29 16.31
N GLY A 403 -4.72 2.26 15.51
CA GLY A 403 -3.90 3.38 15.93
C GLY A 403 -4.73 4.65 16.17
N LYS A 404 -4.05 5.72 16.57
CA LYS A 404 -4.63 7.07 16.51
C LYS A 404 -4.76 7.49 15.05
N GLU A 405 -5.61 8.48 14.78
CA GLU A 405 -5.77 9.05 13.44
C GLU A 405 -4.40 9.49 12.87
N GLY A 406 -4.13 9.14 11.60
CA GLY A 406 -2.85 9.41 10.93
C GLY A 406 -1.68 8.51 11.34
N MET A 407 -1.90 7.50 12.20
CA MET A 407 -0.84 6.63 12.73
C MET A 407 -1.21 5.15 12.60
N VAL A 408 -0.29 4.35 12.07
CA VAL A 408 -0.36 2.88 12.09
C VAL A 408 0.37 2.38 13.33
N LYS A 409 -0.36 1.75 14.25
CA LYS A 409 0.23 1.12 15.44
C LYS A 409 0.53 -0.34 15.16
N VAL A 410 1.75 -0.77 15.44
CA VAL A 410 2.17 -2.18 15.37
C VAL A 410 2.81 -2.59 16.67
N LEU A 411 2.40 -3.73 17.23
CA LEU A 411 3.11 -4.39 18.32
C LEU A 411 3.97 -5.51 17.75
N VAL A 412 5.27 -5.45 18.01
CA VAL A 412 6.26 -6.45 17.61
C VAL A 412 6.74 -7.17 18.86
N HIS A 413 6.79 -8.50 18.82
CA HIS A 413 7.47 -9.30 19.84
C HIS A 413 8.87 -9.64 19.34
N LEU A 414 9.90 -9.43 20.15
CA LEU A 414 11.31 -9.66 19.78
C LEU A 414 12.08 -10.26 20.97
N GLU A 415 13.08 -11.09 20.70
CA GLU A 415 14.09 -11.43 21.70
C GLU A 415 14.76 -10.15 22.25
N GLU A 416 14.90 -10.05 23.57
CA GLU A 416 15.42 -8.85 24.26
C GLU A 416 16.78 -8.39 23.72
N GLY A 417 17.64 -9.33 23.31
CA GLY A 417 18.98 -9.05 22.79
C GLY A 417 19.02 -8.42 21.40
N VAL A 418 17.94 -8.48 20.60
CA VAL A 418 17.92 -7.94 19.22
C VAL A 418 17.14 -6.63 19.11
N VAL A 419 16.46 -6.18 20.18
CA VAL A 419 15.59 -4.99 20.16
C VAL A 419 16.33 -3.73 19.70
N LEU A 420 17.54 -3.48 20.22
CA LEU A 420 18.31 -2.28 19.86
C LEU A 420 18.68 -2.29 18.37
N GLY A 421 19.22 -3.41 17.87
CA GLY A 421 19.53 -3.55 16.45
C GLY A 421 18.28 -3.46 15.58
N PHE A 422 17.14 -4.00 16.04
CA PHE A 422 15.88 -3.90 15.31
C PHE A 422 15.39 -2.46 15.22
N ARG A 423 15.49 -1.68 16.31
CA ARG A 423 15.17 -0.25 16.30
C ARG A 423 16.09 0.51 15.36
N GLU A 424 17.39 0.26 15.41
CA GLU A 424 18.35 0.88 14.48
C GLU A 424 18.06 0.55 13.01
N GLU A 425 17.73 -0.70 12.68
CA GLU A 425 17.35 -1.08 11.31
C GLU A 425 16.01 -0.46 10.91
N MET A 426 15.01 -0.50 11.79
CA MET A 426 13.75 0.17 11.55
C MET A 426 13.96 1.66 11.37
N ASP A 427 14.83 2.32 12.13
CA ASP A 427 15.14 3.75 12.02
C ASP A 427 15.93 4.08 10.76
N LYS A 428 16.80 3.20 10.25
CA LYS A 428 17.42 3.36 8.92
C LYS A 428 16.39 3.30 7.79
N GLU A 429 15.34 2.51 7.98
CA GLU A 429 14.24 2.40 7.03
C GLU A 429 13.20 3.52 7.22
N HIS A 430 12.90 3.91 8.47
CA HIS A 430 12.02 5.01 8.91
C HIS A 430 12.58 6.37 8.52
N PHE A 431 13.88 6.49 8.69
CA PHE A 431 14.71 7.56 8.25
C PHE A 431 15.82 6.94 7.41
N GLN A 432 15.60 6.91 6.09
CA GLN A 432 16.67 7.49 5.28
C GLN A 432 16.78 8.95 5.76
N GLU A 433 17.47 9.17 6.89
CA GLU A 433 17.73 10.51 7.39
C GLU A 433 18.37 11.22 6.21
N TYR A 434 17.73 12.32 5.80
CA TYR A 434 18.36 13.25 4.89
C TYR A 434 19.78 13.49 5.40
N ALA A 435 20.76 13.37 4.51
CA ALA A 435 22.16 13.55 4.83
C ALA A 435 22.35 14.91 5.52
N LYS A 436 22.60 14.93 6.82
CA LYS A 436 22.65 16.20 7.56
C LYS A 436 23.95 16.94 7.25
N PRO A 437 23.91 18.13 6.63
CA PRO A 437 25.10 18.97 6.49
C PRO A 437 25.49 19.47 7.89
N SER A 438 26.55 18.91 8.46
CA SER A 438 27.06 19.24 9.80
C SER A 438 28.02 20.44 9.76
N ARG A 439 28.69 20.65 8.62
CA ARG A 439 29.64 21.75 8.42
C ARG A 439 29.64 22.22 6.97
N LEU A 440 29.24 23.48 6.75
CA LEU A 440 29.30 24.12 5.44
C LEU A 440 30.71 24.67 5.16
N LEU A 441 31.27 24.32 4.01
CA LEU A 441 32.59 24.73 3.55
C LEU A 441 32.48 25.74 2.39
N PRO A 442 33.41 26.72 2.30
CA PRO A 442 33.35 27.76 1.27
C PRO A 442 33.64 27.19 -0.12
N VAL A 443 32.98 27.72 -1.14
CA VAL A 443 33.15 27.33 -2.56
C VAL A 443 33.43 28.58 -3.38
N LYS A 444 34.20 28.42 -4.46
CA LYS A 444 34.46 29.48 -5.43
C LYS A 444 34.08 28.99 -6.83
N GLU A 445 33.23 29.76 -7.52
CA GLU A 445 32.90 29.50 -8.91
C GLU A 445 34.08 29.82 -9.82
N VAL A 446 34.33 28.98 -10.83
CA VAL A 446 35.45 29.15 -11.75
C VAL A 446 34.92 29.58 -13.12
N ASN A 447 35.08 30.87 -13.44
CA ASN A 447 34.62 31.47 -14.70
C ASN A 447 35.62 31.33 -15.87
N SER A 448 36.71 30.58 -15.70
CA SER A 448 37.76 30.37 -16.71
C SER A 448 37.69 28.96 -17.30
N SER A 449 38.33 28.74 -18.46
CA SER A 449 38.45 27.40 -19.06
C SER A 449 39.01 26.39 -18.04
N LEU A 450 38.54 25.13 -18.14
CA LEU A 450 38.96 24.02 -17.28
C LEU A 450 40.50 23.96 -17.14
N GLU A 451 41.23 24.15 -18.24
CA GLU A 451 42.70 24.20 -18.26
C GLU A 451 43.30 25.23 -17.29
N LYS A 452 42.78 26.47 -17.28
CA LYS A 452 43.24 27.54 -16.38
C LYS A 452 42.85 27.29 -14.92
N ALA A 453 41.68 26.66 -14.71
CA ALA A 453 41.25 26.24 -13.39
C ALA A 453 42.21 25.20 -12.80
N PHE A 454 42.63 24.23 -13.62
CA PHE A 454 43.57 23.18 -13.22
C PHE A 454 44.97 23.70 -12.93
N GLU A 455 45.50 24.62 -13.75
CA GLU A 455 46.78 25.28 -13.46
C GLU A 455 46.76 25.97 -12.09
N SER A 456 45.63 26.60 -11.71
CA SER A 456 45.50 27.24 -10.40
C SER A 456 45.43 26.23 -9.24
N LEU A 457 44.78 25.07 -9.46
CA LEU A 457 44.64 23.99 -8.47
C LEU A 457 46.01 23.38 -8.09
N SER A 458 46.94 23.34 -9.06
CA SER A 458 48.31 22.82 -8.86
C SER A 458 49.12 23.52 -7.76
N SER A 459 48.71 24.75 -7.40
CA SER A 459 49.34 25.55 -6.36
C SER A 459 48.77 25.32 -4.95
N ARG A 460 47.64 24.60 -4.80
CA ARG A 460 46.85 24.51 -3.56
C ARG A 460 46.46 23.08 -3.22
N LYS A 461 47.29 22.42 -2.40
CA LYS A 461 47.18 20.99 -2.01
C LYS A 461 45.88 20.56 -1.28
N SER A 462 44.96 21.47 -0.96
CA SER A 462 43.75 21.19 -0.14
C SER A 462 42.42 21.43 -0.87
N GLU A 463 42.46 21.80 -2.14
CA GLU A 463 41.27 22.10 -2.96
C GLU A 463 40.98 20.97 -3.95
N SER A 464 39.72 20.86 -4.37
CA SER A 464 39.21 19.89 -5.33
C SER A 464 38.29 20.57 -6.31
N LEU A 465 38.31 20.11 -7.55
CA LEU A 465 37.45 20.62 -8.61
C LEU A 465 36.22 19.70 -8.74
N TYR A 466 35.05 20.30 -8.69
CA TYR A 466 33.78 19.61 -8.85
C TYR A 466 33.19 19.96 -10.22
N LYS A 467 33.00 18.96 -11.07
CA LYS A 467 32.30 19.10 -12.35
C LYS A 467 30.93 18.44 -12.23
N LEU A 468 29.88 19.23 -12.33
CA LEU A 468 28.49 18.79 -12.30
C LEU A 468 27.88 18.91 -13.69
N ARG A 469 27.22 17.85 -14.14
CA ARG A 469 26.44 17.83 -15.38
C ARG A 469 24.99 17.53 -15.03
N LEU A 470 24.08 18.42 -15.41
CA LEU A 470 22.64 18.30 -15.17
C LEU A 470 21.92 18.22 -16.51
N GLN A 471 20.93 17.33 -16.60
CA GLN A 471 20.08 17.19 -17.78
C GLN A 471 18.65 17.58 -17.41
N THR A 472 18.11 18.56 -18.15
CA THR A 472 16.71 18.96 -18.03
C THR A 472 15.85 18.06 -18.90
N SER A 473 14.72 17.61 -18.36
CA SER A 473 13.79 16.71 -19.06
C SER A 473 13.33 17.27 -20.42
N ASN A 474 13.11 16.36 -21.36
CA ASN A 474 12.46 16.64 -22.64
C ASN A 474 10.94 16.82 -22.54
N ALA A 475 10.33 16.65 -21.36
CA ALA A 475 8.90 16.89 -21.16
C ALA A 475 8.54 18.37 -21.31
N TYR A 476 7.31 18.67 -21.72
CA TYR A 476 6.83 20.05 -21.83
C TYR A 476 6.77 20.73 -20.44
N GLY A 477 7.16 22.01 -20.37
CA GLY A 477 7.19 22.78 -19.12
C GLY A 477 8.30 22.37 -18.14
N SER A 478 9.33 21.66 -18.61
CA SER A 478 10.42 21.17 -17.74
C SER A 478 11.50 22.19 -17.43
N GLY A 479 11.59 23.28 -18.19
CA GLY A 479 12.65 24.27 -18.04
C GLY A 479 12.32 25.37 -17.05
N ILE A 480 13.36 26.01 -16.51
CA ILE A 480 13.20 27.19 -15.65
C ILE A 480 12.83 28.38 -16.54
N SER A 481 11.66 28.97 -16.29
CA SER A 481 11.11 30.08 -17.06
C SER A 481 11.56 31.46 -16.56
N ASP A 482 11.88 31.58 -15.26
CA ASP A 482 12.34 32.82 -14.64
C ASP A 482 13.87 32.95 -14.79
N VAL A 483 14.29 33.92 -15.61
CA VAL A 483 15.69 34.20 -15.95
C VAL A 483 16.54 34.65 -14.76
N ASN A 484 15.90 35.18 -13.70
CA ASN A 484 16.59 35.59 -12.47
C ASN A 484 16.67 34.45 -11.45
N SER A 485 15.98 33.34 -11.71
CA SER A 485 15.97 32.17 -10.85
C SER A 485 17.24 31.34 -11.00
N GLY A 486 17.35 30.33 -10.15
CA GLY A 486 18.45 29.38 -10.14
C GLY A 486 18.09 28.20 -9.27
N ILE A 487 19.03 27.26 -9.20
CA ILE A 487 18.96 26.14 -8.28
C ILE A 487 20.04 26.29 -7.21
N LEU A 488 19.71 25.90 -5.98
CA LEU A 488 20.67 25.72 -4.91
C LEU A 488 21.04 24.24 -4.85
N LEU A 489 22.34 23.97 -4.94
CA LEU A 489 22.94 22.64 -4.90
C LEU A 489 23.76 22.50 -3.63
N CYS A 490 23.44 21.54 -2.76
CA CYS A 490 24.25 21.19 -1.60
C CYS A 490 24.84 19.78 -1.80
N VAL A 491 26.16 19.66 -1.91
CA VAL A 491 26.84 18.35 -1.99
C VAL A 491 27.36 17.98 -0.61
N ILE A 492 27.03 16.79 -0.12
CA ILE A 492 27.25 16.36 1.27
C ILE A 492 28.02 15.04 1.28
N ASP A 493 29.11 14.99 2.05
CA ASP A 493 29.89 13.77 2.25
C ASP A 493 29.39 12.90 3.42
N GLU A 494 29.95 11.70 3.56
CA GLU A 494 29.59 10.73 4.59
C GLU A 494 29.84 11.22 6.03
N ASN A 495 30.64 12.26 6.22
CA ASN A 495 30.92 12.88 7.52
C ASN A 495 30.06 14.13 7.78
N GLY A 496 29.17 14.48 6.83
CA GLY A 496 28.33 15.67 6.87
C GLY A 496 29.05 16.97 6.50
N SER A 497 30.30 16.91 6.02
CA SER A 497 30.92 18.09 5.42
C SER A 497 30.24 18.38 4.10
N SER A 498 29.87 19.63 3.87
CA SER A 498 29.04 20.00 2.73
C SER A 498 29.52 21.26 2.03
N ILE A 499 29.22 21.36 0.75
CA ILE A 499 29.44 22.54 -0.09
C ILE A 499 28.10 22.98 -0.68
N LEU A 500 27.80 24.27 -0.62
CA LEU A 500 26.57 24.85 -1.15
C LEU A 500 26.91 25.80 -2.30
N GLN A 501 26.31 25.57 -3.45
CA GLN A 501 26.52 26.38 -4.65
C GLN A 501 25.18 26.81 -5.24
N ARG A 502 25.08 28.09 -5.58
CA ARG A 502 23.98 28.62 -6.38
C ARG A 502 24.34 28.48 -7.86
N LEU A 503 23.43 27.92 -8.66
CA LEU A 503 23.59 27.76 -10.11
C LEU A 503 22.53 28.63 -10.81
N PRO A 504 22.92 29.74 -11.45
CA PRO A 504 21.97 30.66 -12.09
C PRO A 504 21.39 30.09 -13.39
N ALA A 505 20.14 30.46 -13.72
CA ALA A 505 19.50 30.14 -14.99
C ALA A 505 20.08 30.93 -16.19
N THR A 506 20.91 31.95 -15.92
CA THR A 506 21.58 32.79 -16.92
C THR A 506 23.09 32.65 -16.80
N SER A 507 23.79 32.51 -17.93
CA SER A 507 25.26 32.40 -17.95
C SER A 507 25.92 33.79 -17.93
N ALA A 508 26.97 33.99 -17.14
CA ALA A 508 27.69 35.27 -17.04
C ALA A 508 28.73 35.51 -18.18
N GLY A 509 28.48 34.98 -19.38
CA GLY A 509 29.42 34.99 -20.52
C GLY A 509 28.96 35.90 -21.67
N ALA A 510 29.80 36.04 -22.71
CA ALA A 510 29.56 36.90 -23.88
C ALA A 510 28.40 36.45 -24.80
N ASP A 511 27.77 35.33 -24.48
CA ASP A 511 26.59 34.78 -25.16
C ASP A 511 25.55 34.52 -24.06
N ASP A 512 24.48 35.33 -24.01
CA ASP A 512 23.41 35.28 -23.00
C ASP A 512 22.56 34.01 -23.15
N SER A 513 23.19 32.85 -23.00
CA SER A 513 22.53 31.54 -23.10
C SER A 513 21.74 31.23 -21.83
N LEU A 514 20.47 30.86 -22.02
CA LEU A 514 19.59 30.38 -20.96
C LEU A 514 19.93 28.92 -20.64
N ARG A 515 20.15 28.64 -19.36
CA ARG A 515 20.39 27.30 -18.81
C ARG A 515 19.08 26.66 -18.36
N PHE A 516 19.11 25.36 -18.07
CA PHE A 516 17.96 24.60 -17.60
C PHE A 516 16.76 24.65 -18.54
N GLN A 517 17.03 24.68 -19.84
CA GLN A 517 16.00 24.65 -20.89
C GLN A 517 15.59 23.21 -21.20
N ARG A 518 14.39 23.02 -21.74
CA ARG A 518 13.88 21.70 -22.12
C ARG A 518 14.91 20.94 -22.98
N GLY A 519 15.32 19.75 -22.52
CA GLY A 519 16.30 18.91 -23.21
C GLY A 519 17.76 19.38 -23.17
N SER A 520 18.04 20.50 -22.49
CA SER A 520 19.40 21.00 -22.34
C SER A 520 20.21 20.13 -21.38
N VAL A 521 21.52 20.15 -21.63
CA VAL A 521 22.54 19.57 -20.75
C VAL A 521 23.43 20.71 -20.31
N ASP A 522 23.37 21.04 -19.03
CA ASP A 522 24.10 22.15 -18.44
C ASP A 522 25.28 21.62 -17.63
N GLU A 523 26.47 22.16 -17.88
CA GLU A 523 27.69 21.82 -17.14
C GLU A 523 28.13 22.98 -16.24
N PHE A 524 28.50 22.64 -15.00
CA PHE A 524 28.97 23.58 -14.00
C PHE A 524 30.28 23.07 -13.39
N VAL A 525 31.23 23.99 -13.20
CA VAL A 525 32.52 23.70 -12.61
C VAL A 525 32.76 24.66 -11.44
N PHE A 526 33.04 24.11 -10.27
CA PHE A 526 33.32 24.91 -9.08
C PHE A 526 34.47 24.30 -8.27
N GLU A 527 35.23 25.17 -7.63
CA GLU A 527 36.39 24.83 -6.80
C GLU A 527 35.97 24.87 -5.32
N GLY A 528 36.31 23.82 -4.57
CA GLY A 528 35.98 23.74 -3.16
C GLY A 528 36.92 22.83 -2.38
N PRO A 529 36.82 22.82 -1.04
CA PRO A 529 37.61 21.93 -0.21
C PRO A 529 37.36 20.47 -0.54
N ARG A 530 38.38 19.64 -0.34
CA ARG A 530 38.26 18.20 -0.58
C ARG A 530 37.26 17.54 0.38
N LEU A 531 36.11 17.16 -0.15
CA LEU A 531 35.12 16.33 0.54
C LEU A 531 35.52 14.85 0.58
N GLY A 532 34.99 14.12 1.57
CA GLY A 532 35.06 12.67 1.65
C GLY A 532 34.25 11.96 0.55
N LYS A 533 33.85 10.70 0.77
CA LYS A 533 32.94 10.03 -0.17
C LYS A 533 31.60 10.77 -0.17
N ILE A 534 31.15 11.20 -1.35
CA ILE A 534 29.87 11.91 -1.47
C ILE A 534 28.74 10.95 -1.09
N HIS A 535 27.95 11.35 -0.09
CA HIS A 535 26.84 10.58 0.45
C HIS A 535 25.52 10.99 -0.18
N ALA A 536 25.33 12.30 -0.40
CA ALA A 536 24.11 12.86 -0.98
C ALA A 536 24.34 14.21 -1.68
N VAL A 537 23.41 14.57 -2.55
CA VAL A 537 23.29 15.88 -3.19
C VAL A 537 21.87 16.39 -2.99
N TRP A 538 21.70 17.56 -2.39
CA TRP A 538 20.41 18.23 -2.27
C TRP A 538 20.24 19.28 -3.35
N ILE A 539 19.06 19.35 -3.96
CA ILE A 539 18.69 20.38 -4.94
C ILE A 539 17.38 21.05 -4.54
N SER A 540 17.36 22.38 -4.55
CA SER A 540 16.14 23.18 -4.41
C SER A 540 16.06 24.27 -5.49
N LEU A 541 14.84 24.67 -5.83
CA LEU A 541 14.57 25.80 -6.74
C LEU A 541 14.43 27.08 -5.92
N GLU A 542 15.05 28.18 -6.35
CA GLU A 542 15.04 29.45 -5.59
C GLU A 542 13.72 30.22 -5.67
N SER A 543 13.04 30.19 -6.82
CA SER A 543 11.78 30.91 -7.03
C SER A 543 10.58 29.98 -7.15
N SER A 544 9.38 30.55 -7.03
CA SER A 544 8.12 29.85 -7.29
C SER A 544 8.05 29.48 -8.77
N GLY A 545 8.38 28.23 -9.07
CA GLY A 545 8.40 27.69 -10.42
C GLY A 545 8.43 26.16 -10.38
N GLN A 546 8.64 25.57 -11.55
CA GLN A 546 8.79 24.13 -11.72
C GLN A 546 9.97 23.85 -12.64
N TRP A 547 10.75 22.83 -12.31
CA TRP A 547 11.86 22.34 -13.11
C TRP A 547 11.88 20.81 -13.07
N ARG A 548 12.12 20.15 -14.19
CA ARG A 548 12.25 18.68 -14.23
C ARG A 548 13.66 18.27 -14.60
N ILE A 549 14.30 17.52 -13.71
CA ILE A 549 15.62 16.93 -13.93
C ILE A 549 15.49 15.47 -14.37
N SER A 550 16.19 15.09 -15.44
CA SER A 550 16.19 13.73 -15.99
C SER A 550 17.56 13.06 -15.94
N GLY A 551 18.60 13.75 -15.48
CA GLY A 551 19.94 13.18 -15.37
C GLY A 551 20.88 14.06 -14.55
N MET A 552 21.79 13.44 -13.81
CA MET A 552 22.83 14.11 -13.03
C MET A 552 24.09 13.27 -12.97
N ASN A 553 25.24 13.91 -13.19
CA ASN A 553 26.56 13.33 -12.98
C ASN A 553 27.44 14.31 -12.21
N LEU A 554 28.15 13.83 -11.20
CA LEU A 554 29.11 14.61 -10.43
C LEU A 554 30.49 13.97 -10.50
N ARG A 555 31.49 14.74 -10.88
CA ARG A 555 32.90 14.36 -10.81
C ARG A 555 33.61 15.21 -9.77
N ALA A 556 34.33 14.56 -8.86
CA ALA A 556 35.21 15.21 -7.90
C ALA A 556 36.66 14.87 -8.27
N ILE A 557 37.47 15.90 -8.51
CA ILE A 557 38.84 15.79 -8.97
C ILE A 557 39.75 16.39 -7.90
N SER A 558 40.64 15.58 -7.35
CA SER A 558 41.58 15.98 -6.30
C SER A 558 43.00 15.68 -6.72
N GLN A 559 43.95 16.58 -6.40
CA GLN A 559 45.37 16.35 -6.64
C GLN A 559 46.05 15.74 -5.41
N PHE A 560 46.93 14.76 -5.62
CA PHE A 560 47.72 14.08 -4.61
C PHE A 560 49.21 14.20 -4.95
N GLY A 561 49.93 15.10 -4.26
CA GLY A 561 51.35 15.33 -4.51
C GLY A 561 51.65 16.01 -5.86
N GLU A 562 52.90 15.98 -6.33
CA GLU A 562 53.33 16.75 -7.50
C GLU A 562 52.84 16.18 -8.85
N LYS A 563 52.35 14.92 -8.92
CA LYS A 563 51.98 14.26 -10.19
C LYS A 563 50.83 13.24 -10.17
N ASN A 564 50.19 12.92 -9.04
CA ASN A 564 49.12 11.91 -9.02
C ASN A 564 47.72 12.55 -8.87
N GLN A 565 46.78 12.15 -9.72
CA GLN A 565 45.40 12.66 -9.73
C GLN A 565 44.42 11.57 -9.28
N GLU A 566 43.44 11.94 -8.45
CA GLU A 566 42.31 11.08 -8.09
C GLU A 566 41.03 11.66 -8.66
N ILE A 567 40.36 10.90 -9.54
CA ILE A 567 39.07 11.27 -10.12
C ILE A 567 38.01 10.31 -9.59
N LYS A 568 37.00 10.85 -8.89
CA LYS A 568 35.82 10.11 -8.46
C LYS A 568 34.60 10.54 -9.27
N ARG A 569 33.95 9.59 -9.94
CA ARG A 569 32.71 9.80 -10.69
C ARG A 569 31.54 9.25 -9.89
N TYR A 570 30.49 10.05 -9.76
CA TYR A 570 29.24 9.73 -9.07
C TYR A 570 28.10 9.83 -10.08
N GLY A 571 27.48 8.70 -10.40
CA GLY A 571 26.27 8.62 -11.21
C GLY A 571 25.03 8.66 -10.33
N PHE A 572 23.94 9.24 -10.84
CA PHE A 572 22.64 9.31 -10.16
C PHE A 572 21.55 8.81 -11.12
N ASP A 573 20.72 7.88 -10.65
CA ASP A 573 19.60 7.36 -11.43
C ASP A 573 18.39 8.28 -11.25
N LEU A 574 18.17 9.18 -12.21
CA LEU A 574 17.07 10.13 -12.21
C LEU A 574 16.15 9.86 -13.41
N GLU A 575 14.83 9.87 -13.17
CA GLU A 575 13.82 9.76 -14.22
C GLU A 575 12.78 10.87 -14.03
N ASP A 576 12.88 11.93 -14.83
CA ASP A 576 11.92 13.05 -14.93
C ASP A 576 11.39 13.57 -13.57
N ILE A 577 12.30 13.82 -12.63
CA ILE A 577 11.97 14.28 -11.28
C ILE A 577 11.56 15.75 -11.32
N LEU A 578 10.30 16.04 -10.95
CA LEU A 578 9.77 17.39 -10.82
C LEU A 578 10.20 18.02 -9.48
N LEU A 579 10.81 19.19 -9.57
CA LEU A 579 11.20 20.08 -8.48
C LEU A 579 10.36 21.37 -8.57
N GLY A 580 9.79 21.83 -7.46
CA GLY A 580 8.88 22.97 -7.45
C GLY A 580 7.40 22.62 -7.25
N GLU A 581 6.50 23.56 -7.52
CA GLU A 581 5.12 23.61 -6.96
C GLU A 581 4.34 22.27 -6.98
N LYS A 582 3.76 21.92 -5.80
CA LYS A 582 3.12 20.64 -5.35
C LYS A 582 4.00 19.62 -4.60
N GLY A 583 4.77 20.07 -3.61
CA GLY A 583 5.31 19.19 -2.56
C GLY A 583 5.69 19.97 -1.29
N GLU A 584 5.53 19.35 -0.12
CA GLU A 584 5.87 19.93 1.20
C GLU A 584 7.38 20.03 1.47
N ALA A 585 8.24 19.64 0.52
CA ALA A 585 9.68 19.79 0.61
C ALA A 585 10.19 20.78 -0.45
N SER A 586 10.70 21.93 0.00
CA SER A 586 11.36 22.93 -0.87
C SER A 586 12.69 22.42 -1.46
N MET A 587 13.18 21.26 -1.02
CA MET A 587 14.49 20.70 -1.33
C MET A 587 14.43 19.16 -1.42
N MET A 588 15.09 18.58 -2.41
CA MET A 588 15.09 17.13 -2.67
C MET A 588 16.50 16.55 -2.56
N GLU A 589 16.63 15.38 -1.94
CA GLU A 589 17.89 14.64 -1.82
C GLU A 589 18.05 13.59 -2.91
N PHE A 590 19.26 13.51 -3.47
CA PHE A 590 19.69 12.50 -4.43
C PHE A 590 20.93 11.79 -3.91
N ARG A 591 20.95 10.45 -3.97
CA ARG A 591 22.10 9.64 -3.57
C ARG A 591 22.77 9.00 -4.78
N PRO A 592 24.11 8.86 -4.79
CA PRO A 592 24.81 8.22 -5.91
C PRO A 592 24.37 6.77 -6.10
N SER A 593 24.00 6.39 -7.33
CA SER A 593 23.69 4.99 -7.73
C SER A 593 24.96 4.20 -8.08
N SER A 594 25.99 4.90 -8.55
CA SER A 594 27.29 4.32 -8.90
C SER A 594 28.43 5.25 -8.50
N VAL A 595 29.55 4.65 -8.06
CA VAL A 595 30.77 5.37 -7.72
C VAL A 595 31.95 4.66 -8.36
N ALA A 596 32.71 5.37 -9.19
CA ALA A 596 33.91 4.85 -9.83
C ALA A 596 35.10 5.77 -9.50
N ALA A 597 36.24 5.18 -9.11
CA ALA A 597 37.47 5.90 -8.82
C ALA A 597 38.56 5.48 -9.80
N PHE A 598 39.24 6.46 -10.41
CA PHE A 598 40.32 6.23 -11.35
C PHE A 598 41.55 7.08 -10.97
N ALA A 599 42.74 6.53 -11.18
CA ALA A 599 43.98 7.30 -11.26
C ALA A 599 44.18 7.68 -12.73
N GLY A 600 44.17 8.97 -13.06
CA GLY A 600 44.10 9.45 -14.45
C GLY A 600 45.24 10.38 -14.84
N ASP A 601 45.70 10.24 -16.08
CA ASP A 601 46.51 11.21 -16.84
C ASP A 601 45.61 12.27 -17.49
N GLU A 602 46.18 13.42 -17.91
CA GLU A 602 45.45 14.58 -18.47
C GLU A 602 44.43 14.23 -19.57
N SER A 603 44.63 13.16 -20.34
CA SER A 603 43.71 12.74 -21.41
C SER A 603 42.33 12.26 -20.91
N THR A 604 42.23 11.76 -19.67
CA THR A 604 40.96 11.24 -19.09
C THR A 604 40.02 12.33 -18.55
N LEU A 605 40.50 13.58 -18.50
CA LEU A 605 39.71 14.77 -18.15
C LEU A 605 38.80 15.22 -19.30
N PHE A 606 39.19 14.90 -20.55
CA PHE A 606 38.57 15.39 -21.78
C PHE A 606 37.79 14.33 -22.56
N ASP A 607 37.79 13.06 -22.13
CA ASP A 607 36.92 12.06 -22.73
C ASP A 607 35.44 12.44 -22.54
N GLU A 608 34.71 12.51 -23.66
CA GLU A 608 33.25 12.55 -23.66
C GLU A 608 32.74 11.31 -22.90
N ASP A 609 31.94 11.54 -21.84
CA ASP A 609 31.19 10.44 -21.23
C ASP A 609 30.37 9.75 -22.33
N PRO A 610 30.26 8.41 -22.31
CA PRO A 610 29.31 7.73 -23.18
C PRO A 610 27.95 8.39 -22.99
N SER A 611 27.32 8.74 -24.11
CA SER A 611 25.98 9.32 -24.11
C SER A 611 25.08 8.47 -23.19
N PRO A 612 24.31 9.09 -22.26
CA PRO A 612 23.30 8.34 -21.55
C PRO A 612 22.45 7.63 -22.60
N ALA A 613 22.20 6.34 -22.41
CA ALA A 613 21.48 5.50 -23.36
C ALA A 613 20.30 6.29 -23.92
N THR A 614 20.34 6.58 -25.22
CA THR A 614 19.20 7.16 -25.92
C THR A 614 18.10 6.12 -25.84
N TYR A 615 17.25 6.20 -24.82
CA TYR A 615 16.00 5.48 -24.81
C TYR A 615 15.25 5.96 -26.06
N PRO A 616 14.84 5.06 -26.97
CA PRO A 616 14.04 5.46 -28.11
C PRO A 616 12.82 6.20 -27.57
N ALA A 617 12.55 7.35 -28.18
CA ALA A 617 11.54 8.30 -27.77
C ALA A 617 10.16 7.63 -27.74
N THR A 618 9.75 7.16 -26.56
CA THR A 618 8.38 6.73 -26.27
C THR A 618 7.36 7.84 -26.55
N SER A 619 7.81 9.10 -26.65
CA SER A 619 6.97 10.24 -27.02
C SER A 619 6.63 10.34 -28.51
N GLU A 620 7.46 9.85 -29.44
CA GLU A 620 7.10 9.88 -30.87
C GLU A 620 6.03 8.84 -31.19
N GLU A 621 6.14 7.64 -30.63
CA GLU A 621 5.10 6.60 -30.72
C GLU A 621 3.83 7.04 -29.99
N GLY A 622 3.94 7.61 -28.78
CA GLY A 622 2.78 8.13 -28.04
C GLY A 622 2.06 9.28 -28.76
N MET A 623 2.78 10.17 -29.44
CA MET A 623 2.18 11.25 -30.22
C MET A 623 1.53 10.75 -31.51
N ARG A 624 2.10 9.73 -32.18
CA ARG A 624 1.46 9.07 -33.33
C ARG A 624 0.22 8.28 -32.91
N GLU A 625 0.27 7.56 -31.79
CA GLU A 625 -0.90 6.87 -31.22
C GLU A 625 -2.00 7.87 -30.86
N TYR A 626 -1.65 9.02 -30.31
CA TYR A 626 -2.60 10.09 -30.00
C TYR A 626 -3.25 10.70 -31.25
N GLU A 627 -2.50 10.97 -32.33
CA GLU A 627 -3.08 11.41 -33.61
C GLU A 627 -3.99 10.33 -34.24
N TYR A 628 -3.60 9.05 -34.17
CA TYR A 628 -4.42 7.94 -34.67
C TYR A 628 -5.71 7.76 -33.86
N LEU A 629 -5.63 7.92 -32.53
CA LEU A 629 -6.78 7.85 -31.63
C LEU A 629 -7.77 8.99 -31.89
N LYS A 630 -7.27 10.23 -32.08
CA LYS A 630 -8.10 11.39 -32.48
C LYS A 630 -8.90 11.12 -33.74
N LEU A 631 -8.23 10.62 -34.79
CA LEU A 631 -8.86 10.34 -36.08
C LEU A 631 -9.88 9.19 -35.97
N SER A 632 -9.54 8.15 -35.21
CA SER A 632 -10.44 7.01 -34.97
C SER A 632 -11.71 7.42 -34.22
N LEU A 633 -11.61 8.28 -33.20
CA LEU A 633 -12.75 8.80 -32.45
C LEU A 633 -13.70 9.60 -33.34
N LEU A 634 -13.18 10.50 -34.17
CA LEU A 634 -14.00 11.25 -35.13
C LEU A 634 -14.72 10.32 -36.13
N LEU A 635 -14.06 9.25 -36.57
CA LEU A 635 -14.68 8.29 -37.47
C LEU A 635 -15.84 7.54 -36.78
N TYR A 636 -15.66 7.13 -35.51
CA TYR A 636 -16.73 6.52 -34.72
C TYR A 636 -17.91 7.46 -34.50
N ASP A 637 -17.66 8.73 -34.20
CA ASP A 637 -18.72 9.74 -34.05
C ASP A 637 -19.53 9.91 -35.33
N ALA A 638 -18.86 10.02 -36.48
CA ALA A 638 -19.54 10.12 -37.77
C ALA A 638 -20.42 8.89 -38.07
N VAL A 639 -19.92 7.68 -37.77
CA VAL A 639 -20.67 6.43 -37.94
C VAL A 639 -21.88 6.37 -36.99
N LEU A 640 -21.72 6.75 -35.73
CA LEU A 640 -22.79 6.74 -34.73
C LEU A 640 -23.90 7.76 -35.06
N ILE A 641 -23.53 8.94 -35.57
CA ILE A 641 -24.51 9.94 -36.02
C ILE A 641 -25.33 9.37 -37.19
N LEU A 642 -24.68 8.80 -38.21
CA LEU A 642 -25.37 8.23 -39.37
C LEU A 642 -26.25 7.04 -38.99
N ALA A 643 -25.76 6.13 -38.15
CA ALA A 643 -26.51 4.98 -37.67
C ALA A 643 -27.72 5.41 -36.82
N GLY A 644 -27.52 6.36 -35.90
CA GLY A 644 -28.59 6.91 -35.07
C GLY A 644 -29.65 7.64 -35.89
N SER A 645 -29.25 8.40 -36.91
CA SER A 645 -30.17 9.04 -37.86
C SER A 645 -30.97 8.02 -38.67
N ALA A 646 -30.35 6.94 -39.14
CA ALA A 646 -31.04 5.86 -39.83
C ALA A 646 -32.07 5.16 -38.94
N VAL A 647 -31.69 4.85 -37.69
CA VAL A 647 -32.60 4.26 -36.69
C VAL A 647 -33.76 5.21 -36.36
N ALA A 648 -33.49 6.50 -36.18
CA ALA A 648 -34.52 7.50 -35.94
C ALA A 648 -35.48 7.65 -37.14
N SER A 649 -34.97 7.54 -38.38
CA SER A 649 -35.80 7.59 -39.59
C SER A 649 -36.79 6.45 -39.64
N VAL A 650 -36.32 5.22 -39.37
CA VAL A 650 -37.16 4.02 -39.39
C VAL A 650 -38.14 4.00 -38.21
N SER A 651 -37.73 4.48 -37.04
CA SER A 651 -38.48 4.28 -35.79
C SER A 651 -39.37 5.45 -35.40
N MET A 652 -39.00 6.67 -35.78
CA MET A 652 -39.56 7.92 -35.23
C MET A 652 -39.94 8.95 -36.31
N GLY A 653 -39.68 8.65 -37.59
CA GLY A 653 -40.04 9.48 -38.74
C GLY A 653 -38.95 10.45 -39.20
N GLU A 654 -39.12 11.00 -40.41
CA GLU A 654 -38.11 11.83 -41.09
C GLU A 654 -37.75 13.12 -40.32
N ASP A 655 -38.71 13.72 -39.63
CA ASP A 655 -38.48 14.94 -38.84
C ASP A 655 -37.53 14.68 -37.67
N ALA A 656 -37.72 13.57 -36.94
CA ALA A 656 -36.87 13.17 -35.83
C ALA A 656 -35.47 12.76 -36.32
N ALA A 657 -35.37 12.08 -37.46
CA ALA A 657 -34.10 11.74 -38.08
C ALA A 657 -33.30 12.98 -38.50
N GLY A 658 -33.99 13.96 -39.08
CA GLY A 658 -33.38 15.23 -39.45
C GLY A 658 -32.92 16.02 -38.23
N ALA A 659 -33.72 16.06 -37.16
CA ALA A 659 -33.34 16.74 -35.91
C ALA A 659 -32.11 16.07 -35.25
N PHE A 660 -32.09 14.73 -35.19
CA PHE A 660 -30.96 13.96 -34.67
C PHE A 660 -29.68 14.17 -35.50
N LEU A 661 -29.79 14.17 -36.83
CA LEU A 661 -28.65 14.41 -37.73
C LEU A 661 -28.07 15.82 -37.52
N ILE A 662 -28.93 16.84 -37.44
CA ILE A 662 -28.49 18.23 -37.21
C ILE A 662 -27.81 18.36 -35.84
N GLY A 663 -28.39 17.78 -34.80
CA GLY A 663 -27.79 17.75 -33.46
C GLY A 663 -26.44 17.05 -33.42
N GLY A 664 -26.33 15.90 -34.09
CA GLY A 664 -25.08 15.15 -34.21
C GLY A 664 -24.00 15.90 -34.97
N LEU A 665 -24.34 16.54 -36.10
CA LEU A 665 -23.40 17.37 -36.87
C LEU A 665 -22.92 18.60 -36.07
N LEU A 666 -23.80 19.22 -35.27
CA LEU A 666 -23.42 20.30 -34.36
C LEU A 666 -22.46 19.81 -33.26
N GLY A 667 -22.73 18.62 -32.68
CA GLY A 667 -21.84 17.99 -31.70
C GLY A 667 -20.48 17.63 -32.29
N PHE A 668 -20.47 17.11 -33.52
CA PHE A 668 -19.26 16.78 -34.26
C PHE A 668 -18.41 18.02 -34.57
N ALA A 669 -19.03 19.10 -35.04
CA ALA A 669 -18.36 20.38 -35.28
C ALA A 669 -17.79 20.98 -33.99
N TYR A 670 -18.52 20.88 -32.88
CA TYR A 670 -18.04 21.27 -31.55
C TYR A 670 -16.76 20.50 -31.16
N LEU A 671 -16.73 19.18 -31.34
CA LEU A 671 -15.55 18.37 -31.05
C LEU A 671 -14.36 18.73 -31.95
N LEU A 672 -14.58 19.03 -33.23
CA LEU A 672 -13.52 19.49 -34.14
C LEU A 672 -12.93 20.84 -33.71
N LEU A 673 -13.76 21.77 -33.24
CA LEU A 673 -13.29 23.06 -32.71
C LEU A 673 -12.48 22.89 -31.42
N VAL A 674 -12.90 21.99 -30.53
CA VAL A 674 -12.16 21.66 -29.31
C VAL A 674 -10.81 21.03 -29.66
N GLN A 675 -10.77 20.05 -30.57
CA GLN A 675 -9.50 19.45 -31.01
C GLN A 675 -8.55 20.49 -31.62
N ARG A 676 -9.07 21.37 -32.48
CA ARG A 676 -8.28 22.44 -33.09
C ARG A 676 -7.74 23.44 -32.06
N SER A 677 -8.51 23.79 -31.04
CA SER A 677 -8.05 24.68 -29.95
C SER A 677 -6.92 24.07 -29.11
N VAL A 678 -6.88 22.74 -29.01
CA VAL A 678 -5.78 22.01 -28.35
C VAL A 678 -4.56 21.92 -29.26
N ASP A 679 -4.76 21.79 -30.58
CA ASP A 679 -3.69 21.69 -31.57
C ASP A 679 -3.03 23.05 -31.90
N GLU A 680 -3.71 24.19 -31.69
CA GLU A 680 -3.19 25.54 -31.95
C GLU A 680 -2.41 26.17 -30.77
N LEU A 681 -2.12 25.42 -29.69
CA LEU A 681 -1.23 25.89 -28.63
C LEU A 681 0.20 26.12 -29.18
N PRO A 682 0.85 27.27 -28.89
CA PRO A 682 2.06 27.68 -29.60
C PRO A 682 3.24 26.71 -29.40
N SER A 683 3.70 26.13 -30.51
CA SER A 683 5.02 25.49 -30.63
C SER A 683 6.09 26.59 -30.75
N PRO A 684 7.24 26.48 -30.06
CA PRO A 684 8.35 27.39 -30.29
C PRO A 684 8.94 27.17 -31.69
N VAL A 685 9.35 28.30 -32.27
CA VAL A 685 9.90 28.50 -33.61
C VAL A 685 11.13 27.63 -33.83
N LEU A 686 11.05 26.69 -34.78
CA LEU A 686 12.22 25.99 -35.31
C LEU A 686 12.77 26.78 -36.50
N ILE A 687 14.03 27.19 -36.37
CA ILE A 687 14.86 27.69 -37.47
C ILE A 687 14.94 26.58 -38.53
N ARG A 688 14.45 26.89 -39.73
CA ARG A 688 14.48 26.04 -40.92
C ARG A 688 15.94 25.84 -41.34
N ARG A 689 16.49 24.65 -41.14
CA ARG A 689 17.72 24.21 -41.81
C ARG A 689 17.30 23.68 -43.19
N GLU A 690 17.77 24.34 -44.24
CA GLU A 690 17.55 23.90 -45.62
C GLU A 690 18.23 22.55 -45.88
N GLY A 691 17.53 21.67 -46.59
CA GLY A 691 18.08 20.45 -47.18
C GLY A 691 17.50 19.17 -46.57
N GLU A 692 16.33 18.75 -47.05
CA GLU A 692 16.10 17.39 -47.56
C GLU A 692 14.65 17.29 -48.06
N ASP A 693 14.54 17.15 -49.37
CA ASP A 693 13.30 16.95 -50.11
C ASP A 693 13.22 15.46 -50.43
N SER A 694 12.25 14.74 -49.86
CA SER A 694 11.63 13.54 -50.46
C SER A 694 10.60 12.89 -49.51
N GLY A 695 9.34 12.78 -49.97
CA GLY A 695 8.33 11.93 -49.32
C GLY A 695 6.95 12.56 -49.05
N GLY A 696 6.48 13.51 -49.86
CA GLY A 696 5.13 14.08 -49.75
C GLY A 696 4.02 13.09 -50.16
N GLY A 697 3.68 12.14 -49.31
CA GLY A 697 2.54 11.25 -49.50
C GLY A 697 1.25 11.86 -48.97
N ILE A 698 0.34 12.28 -49.87
CA ILE A 698 -1.14 12.36 -49.84
C ILE A 698 -1.87 12.98 -48.59
N PHE A 699 -1.25 13.08 -47.41
CA PHE A 699 -1.89 13.39 -46.13
C PHE A 699 -1.82 14.87 -45.73
N GLY A 700 -0.91 15.65 -46.32
CA GLY A 700 -0.81 17.10 -46.08
C GLY A 700 -1.92 17.93 -46.74
N MET A 701 -2.62 17.37 -47.72
CA MET A 701 -3.61 18.10 -48.53
C MET A 701 -5.04 18.04 -47.96
N LEU A 702 -5.30 17.20 -46.96
CA LEU A 702 -6.63 16.98 -46.38
C LEU A 702 -6.93 17.75 -45.09
N ARG A 703 -5.94 18.41 -44.46
CA ARG A 703 -6.10 18.99 -43.12
C ARG A 703 -6.99 20.26 -43.07
N GLY A 704 -7.12 21.00 -44.17
CA GLY A 704 -8.03 22.16 -44.28
C GLY A 704 -9.35 21.86 -44.98
N SER A 705 -9.36 20.87 -45.88
CA SER A 705 -10.45 20.65 -46.85
C SER A 705 -11.66 19.95 -46.24
N VAL A 706 -11.47 19.06 -45.26
CA VAL A 706 -12.55 18.26 -44.67
C VAL A 706 -13.47 19.11 -43.78
N LEU A 707 -12.92 20.04 -42.99
CA LEU A 707 -13.70 20.94 -42.13
C LEU A 707 -14.62 21.85 -42.97
N VAL A 708 -14.09 22.39 -44.07
CA VAL A 708 -14.85 23.22 -45.00
C VAL A 708 -15.91 22.38 -45.72
N LEU A 709 -15.57 21.16 -46.15
CA LEU A 709 -16.55 20.27 -46.79
C LEU A 709 -17.71 19.90 -45.86
N VAL A 710 -17.42 19.60 -44.60
CA VAL A 710 -18.43 19.25 -43.59
C VAL A 710 -19.28 20.46 -43.21
N LEU A 711 -18.69 21.66 -43.08
CA LEU A 711 -19.46 22.90 -42.85
C LEU A 711 -20.34 23.22 -44.06
N VAL A 712 -19.81 23.10 -45.27
CA VAL A 712 -20.55 23.36 -46.52
C VAL A 712 -21.65 22.33 -46.71
N PHE A 713 -21.41 21.06 -46.37
CA PHE A 713 -22.44 20.01 -46.44
C PHE A 713 -23.53 20.21 -45.38
N ALA A 714 -23.16 20.59 -44.15
CA ALA A 714 -24.13 20.92 -43.10
C ALA A 714 -24.95 22.16 -43.45
N LEU A 715 -24.32 23.22 -43.97
CA LEU A 715 -25.01 24.42 -44.49
C LEU A 715 -25.88 24.10 -45.70
N ALA A 716 -25.44 23.22 -46.61
CA ALA A 716 -26.23 22.80 -47.76
C ALA A 716 -27.45 21.97 -47.36
N VAL A 717 -27.32 21.05 -46.40
CA VAL A 717 -28.44 20.26 -45.87
C VAL A 717 -29.45 21.16 -45.13
N VAL A 718 -28.95 22.15 -44.37
CA VAL A 718 -29.80 23.17 -43.75
C VAL A 718 -30.50 24.00 -44.84
N MET A 719 -29.77 24.53 -45.82
CA MET A 719 -30.34 25.35 -46.90
C MET A 719 -31.34 24.58 -47.78
N VAL A 720 -31.10 23.31 -48.08
CA VAL A 720 -32.04 22.46 -48.85
C VAL A 720 -33.31 22.20 -48.05
N LYS A 721 -33.20 22.00 -46.72
CA LYS A 721 -34.37 21.85 -45.84
C LYS A 721 -35.17 23.16 -45.71
N TYR A 722 -34.49 24.31 -45.69
CA TYR A 722 -35.12 25.64 -45.64
C TYR A 722 -35.69 26.11 -46.99
N ALA A 723 -35.12 25.67 -48.11
CA ALA A 723 -35.61 26.02 -49.45
C ALA A 723 -36.82 25.18 -49.88
N ALA A 724 -36.97 23.96 -49.34
CA ALA A 724 -38.09 23.07 -49.67
C ALA A 724 -39.39 23.41 -48.89
N SER A 725 -39.29 24.05 -47.73
CA SER A 725 -40.43 24.46 -46.90
C SER A 725 -40.67 25.97 -47.03
N GLY A 726 -41.42 26.39 -48.03
CA GLY A 726 -41.71 27.80 -48.35
C GLY A 726 -42.57 28.57 -47.33
N GLU A 727 -42.39 28.38 -46.02
CA GLU A 727 -43.03 29.18 -44.97
C GLU A 727 -42.03 29.50 -43.84
N PHE A 728 -41.85 30.81 -43.56
CA PHE A 728 -41.10 31.31 -42.40
C PHE A 728 -41.92 31.09 -41.12
N GLY A 729 -41.88 29.86 -40.59
CA GLY A 729 -42.57 29.50 -39.36
C GLY A 729 -42.06 28.18 -38.78
N VAL A 730 -40.86 28.16 -38.22
CA VAL A 730 -40.36 26.97 -37.50
C VAL A 730 -41.13 26.84 -36.19
N ARG A 731 -42.20 26.05 -36.17
CA ARG A 731 -42.69 25.45 -34.92
C ARG A 731 -41.74 24.30 -34.57
N LEU A 732 -40.64 24.60 -33.88
CA LEU A 732 -39.82 23.57 -33.24
C LEU A 732 -40.71 22.85 -32.23
N ALA A 733 -41.14 21.62 -32.56
CA ALA A 733 -41.82 20.80 -31.59
C ALA A 733 -40.82 20.46 -30.48
N SER A 734 -41.29 20.38 -29.22
CA SER A 734 -40.46 19.92 -28.10
C SER A 734 -39.78 18.58 -28.39
N ARG A 735 -40.42 17.75 -29.22
CA ARG A 735 -39.88 16.48 -29.73
C ARG A 735 -38.60 16.64 -30.55
N ASP A 736 -38.53 17.62 -31.45
CA ASP A 736 -37.37 17.81 -32.34
C ASP A 736 -36.16 18.33 -31.56
N ILE A 737 -36.40 19.15 -30.53
CA ILE A 737 -35.35 19.62 -29.61
C ILE A 737 -34.74 18.42 -28.86
N VAL A 738 -35.57 17.49 -28.38
CA VAL A 738 -35.10 16.29 -27.68
C VAL A 738 -34.25 15.41 -28.60
N PHE A 739 -34.69 15.16 -29.84
CA PHE A 739 -33.90 14.37 -30.79
C PHE A 739 -32.60 15.07 -31.22
N GLY A 740 -32.62 16.40 -31.38
CA GLY A 740 -31.40 17.18 -31.60
C GLY A 740 -30.41 17.07 -30.42
N MET A 741 -30.89 17.15 -29.18
CA MET A 741 -30.03 16.93 -28.00
C MET A 741 -29.49 15.51 -27.94
N MET A 742 -30.29 14.50 -28.27
CA MET A 742 -29.81 13.10 -28.34
C MET A 742 -28.72 12.94 -29.40
N GLY A 743 -28.90 13.51 -30.59
CA GLY A 743 -27.88 13.51 -31.64
C GLY A 743 -26.57 14.16 -31.18
N PHE A 744 -26.65 15.32 -30.53
CA PHE A 744 -25.48 16.03 -29.99
C PHE A 744 -24.73 15.22 -28.92
N LEU A 745 -25.47 14.55 -28.02
CA LEU A 745 -24.89 13.76 -26.94
C LEU A 745 -24.28 12.44 -27.41
N MET A 746 -24.70 11.90 -28.55
CA MET A 746 -24.11 10.67 -29.10
C MET A 746 -22.62 10.80 -29.40
N CYS A 747 -22.13 12.00 -29.73
CA CYS A 747 -20.71 12.27 -29.92
C CYS A 747 -19.89 12.14 -28.60
N LYS A 748 -20.53 12.07 -27.43
CA LYS A 748 -19.84 11.77 -26.16
C LYS A 748 -19.77 10.27 -25.87
N VAL A 749 -20.60 9.45 -26.50
CA VAL A 749 -20.67 8.01 -26.25
C VAL A 749 -19.46 7.28 -26.84
N ALA A 750 -18.93 7.72 -27.99
CA ALA A 750 -17.70 7.16 -28.55
C ALA A 750 -16.50 7.32 -27.60
N LEU A 751 -16.42 8.45 -26.90
CA LEU A 751 -15.41 8.75 -25.87
C LEU A 751 -15.48 7.75 -24.70
N VAL A 752 -16.69 7.43 -24.24
CA VAL A 752 -16.92 6.44 -23.19
C VAL A 752 -16.58 5.04 -23.67
N LEU A 753 -16.99 4.65 -24.88
CA LEU A 753 -16.68 3.34 -25.45
C LEU A 753 -15.18 3.15 -25.74
N ALA A 754 -14.48 4.20 -26.15
CA ALA A 754 -13.03 4.17 -26.35
C ALA A 754 -12.26 3.99 -25.03
N ALA A 755 -12.79 4.50 -23.90
CA ALA A 755 -12.20 4.30 -22.57
C ALA A 755 -12.23 2.85 -22.08
N PHE A 756 -13.05 1.98 -22.70
CA PHE A 756 -13.16 0.56 -22.38
C PHE A 756 -12.42 -0.37 -23.35
N LYS A 757 -11.67 0.14 -24.33
CA LYS A 757 -10.83 -0.71 -25.20
C LYS A 757 -9.64 -1.27 -24.39
N PRO A 758 -9.42 -2.60 -24.35
CA PRO A 758 -8.23 -3.16 -23.75
C PRO A 758 -7.01 -2.82 -24.60
N VAL A 759 -5.99 -2.23 -23.97
CA VAL A 759 -4.68 -2.00 -24.59
C VAL A 759 -4.02 -3.36 -24.82
N THR A 760 -3.97 -3.81 -26.07
CA THR A 760 -3.15 -4.96 -26.48
C THR A 760 -1.68 -4.55 -26.38
N ARG A 761 -0.98 -4.98 -25.32
CA ARG A 761 0.49 -4.94 -25.24
C ARG A 761 1.04 -5.86 -26.33
N GLY A 762 1.70 -5.27 -27.33
CA GLY A 762 2.47 -6.00 -28.33
C GLY A 762 3.56 -6.84 -27.67
N LEU A 763 3.57 -8.12 -28.00
CA LEU A 763 4.71 -9.02 -27.81
C LEU A 763 5.80 -8.56 -28.77
N SER A 764 6.93 -8.08 -28.25
CA SER A 764 8.17 -8.02 -29.03
C SER A 764 8.83 -9.38 -28.95
N GLU A 765 8.56 -10.23 -29.94
CA GLU A 765 9.52 -11.23 -30.38
C GLU A 765 10.74 -10.48 -30.93
N ASN A 766 11.95 -10.92 -30.58
CA ASN A 766 13.11 -10.82 -31.46
C ASN A 766 14.13 -11.88 -31.07
N GLU A 767 14.61 -12.53 -32.14
CA GLU A 767 15.69 -13.50 -32.26
C GLU A 767 17.05 -13.01 -31.74
#